data_AF-A0A4U0VR38-F1
#
_entry.id   AF-A0A4U0VR38-F1
#
_cell.length_a   1.000
_cell.length_b   1.000
_cell.length_c   1.000
_cell.angle_alpha   90.00
_cell.angle_beta   90.00
_cell.angle_gamma   90.00
#
_symmetry.space_group_name_H-M   'P 1'
#
loop_
_entity.id
_entity.type
_entity.pdbx_description
1 polymer ?
#
loop_
_entity_poly.entity_id
_entity_poly.type
_entity_poly.pdbx_seq_one_letter_code
_entity_poly.pdbx_strand_id
1 'polypeptide(L)'
;MQQPLTRSRTSLFLSYRESRVGPTPLTPRYLDDDDYDDDPVEAEETAGLIQGADLRSKGLSTPALGRSRRRRKSPSSGAHHLPPQWLDWADKVDDIVLAIKPKMVQLDKLHAKHLLPGFKDRTAEEREIEALATSITADFRTCQSHIRRIAEQSQSLLANRPRDPVEAELKRIDLIMAANVQTALATRVQELSTTFRKKQADYLRQLKGHESRAVEMQTKAAYDPLFALADDEQTSRNALAPGTPSLAQQQLFAPSTLAATDAVDRRNAEIHSIAQSIADLADMFKDLSSLVIDQGTLLDRVDWNVEQMNTEVKGAVEELTQATRYQRRSGKCQLIFLLILLVIGCIIVLTLRPPKHLLPTSSSSTSAPSSSSSSSGAEDHIATNEEIAQKISEELNGRQLRQQTSAASAAVGGEENISYVDVAIIGAGPAGCMALDVLSRYSDRGLTVRCFDKRTAKLDNGQADGLNSRTLEIFESLGFIEKVQKEGSPMSEINFWNPDPETGRLLRTAKIPDTIPGLSRFQQTILHQARVETHLLEDASDHSQGKIAPERCMLPETLEFDQAASKDTQAYPITLKVRHLSDEESNPTAYTGENGGTRSGLFRSSLLSAAEEEALYKKSDKNQIETVKARYLIGCDGAHSWTRRQLGIKMIGDQTNFVWGVLDMIPLTNFPDIRMRCAVHSANAGSVMVIPQPKGLVRLYIQLPIQVKPGEYLDRSQITPDSILSTARKILHPYTLETEHIEWYTGYHIGQRMTESFGRANRIFLAGDACHTHSPKAGQGMNTSMQDTWNLCWKLGSVLTGTAEPNLLETYATEREVVARTLIDFDTQFSRLFSGKPASDTDGEDGVDLKQFKDVFAKSHYFSAGMSIRYGDSLVVGSALSRQHLAPKLPVGERFFSAQVVNQASATADQLTTRIPFTGAWRILVFAGDVAQPAVMERLRRLNVYLDGPESVVSKYTPPDGKRWDVVDVITVHCAERTSLELYDFPQPSIFHPHNYDRIYVDGPSHYHGDGKAYEAYGISKEEGAIVVVRPDQCETLLVFISNVGLIVGLEDTALLDDYFSRFMRPDPQGGYPGSLVKTVSPPDWTQVGTQEVAKTLAVPAVNGAISASTHH
;
A
#
# COMPACT_ATOMS: atom_id res chain seq x y z
N MET A 1 -0.77 13.10 18.39
CA MET A 1 0.25 12.07 18.64
C MET A 1 -0.37 10.96 19.48
N GLN A 2 -0.55 9.76 18.91
CA GLN A 2 -0.77 8.54 19.68
C GLN A 2 0.36 7.56 19.34
N GLN A 3 0.87 6.83 20.34
CA GLN A 3 1.93 5.85 20.16
C GLN A 3 1.36 4.57 19.52
N PRO A 4 2.16 3.77 18.78
CA PRO A 4 1.72 2.49 18.26
C PRO A 4 1.29 1.56 19.40
N LEU A 5 0.16 0.86 19.22
CA LEU A 5 -0.30 -0.14 20.17
C LEU A 5 0.66 -1.34 20.17
N THR A 6 1.57 -1.39 21.14
CA THR A 6 2.29 -2.62 21.44
C THR A 6 1.30 -3.72 21.86
N ARG A 7 1.56 -4.98 21.46
CA ARG A 7 0.69 -6.14 21.77
C ARG A 7 0.48 -6.42 23.28
N SER A 8 1.15 -5.68 24.17
CA SER A 8 0.84 -5.53 25.60
C SER A 8 -0.50 -4.84 25.91
N ARG A 9 -1.47 -4.91 24.99
CA ARG A 9 -2.82 -4.33 25.09
C ARG A 9 -3.91 -5.31 24.63
N THR A 10 -3.58 -6.59 24.54
CA THR A 10 -4.59 -7.66 24.38
C THR A 10 -5.49 -7.69 25.62
N SER A 11 -6.78 -8.00 25.46
CA SER A 11 -7.74 -8.03 26.56
C SER A 11 -7.35 -9.01 27.68
N LEU A 12 -6.58 -10.05 27.37
CA LEU A 12 -6.04 -11.00 28.35
C LEU A 12 -4.83 -10.44 29.12
N PHE A 13 -3.91 -9.70 28.47
CA PHE A 13 -2.86 -8.97 29.19
C PHE A 13 -3.44 -7.83 30.06
N LEU A 14 -4.43 -7.12 29.54
CA LEU A 14 -5.18 -6.11 30.29
C LEU A 14 -5.91 -6.75 31.48
N SER A 15 -6.57 -7.89 31.29
CA SER A 15 -7.20 -8.66 32.37
C SER A 15 -6.18 -9.12 33.44
N TYR A 16 -4.98 -9.57 33.05
CA TYR A 16 -3.90 -9.89 34.01
C TYR A 16 -3.42 -8.66 34.80
N ARG A 17 -3.34 -7.49 34.15
CA ARG A 17 -2.95 -6.24 34.79
C ARG A 17 -4.04 -5.70 35.71
N GLU A 18 -5.28 -5.72 35.27
CA GLU A 18 -6.47 -5.22 35.98
C GLU A 18 -6.85 -6.12 37.16
N SER A 19 -6.67 -7.44 37.04
CA SER A 19 -6.90 -8.39 38.15
C SER A 19 -5.91 -8.28 39.31
N ARG A 20 -4.78 -7.55 39.14
CA ARG A 20 -3.90 -7.17 40.26
C ARG A 20 -4.31 -5.87 40.97
N VAL A 21 -5.25 -5.10 40.43
CA VAL A 21 -5.73 -3.84 41.03
C VAL A 21 -6.78 -4.14 42.12
N GLY A 22 -6.34 -4.85 43.17
CA GLY A 22 -6.92 -4.69 44.50
C GLY A 22 -6.56 -3.31 45.06
N PRO A 23 -7.34 -2.77 46.02
CA PRO A 23 -7.20 -1.37 46.42
C PRO A 23 -5.83 -1.10 47.05
N THR A 24 -5.00 -0.33 46.34
CA THR A 24 -3.82 0.32 46.93
C THR A 24 -4.28 1.25 48.05
N PRO A 25 -3.65 1.23 49.23
CA PRO A 25 -4.12 2.04 50.36
C PRO A 25 -3.99 3.53 50.05
N LEU A 26 -5.03 4.28 50.38
CA LEU A 26 -4.99 5.75 50.38
C LEU A 26 -3.99 6.21 51.44
N THR A 27 -2.79 6.61 51.02
CA THR A 27 -1.90 7.41 51.87
C THR A 27 -2.53 8.79 52.08
N PRO A 28 -2.74 9.25 53.33
CA PRO A 28 -3.41 10.51 53.58
C PRO A 28 -2.57 11.71 53.13
N ARG A 29 -3.24 12.77 52.67
CA ARG A 29 -2.65 14.11 52.71
C ARG A 29 -2.64 14.58 54.17
N TYR A 30 -1.45 14.75 54.73
CA TYR A 30 -1.29 15.63 55.88
C TYR A 30 -1.51 17.08 55.42
N LEU A 31 -2.51 17.73 56.00
CA LEU A 31 -2.56 19.17 56.24
C LEU A 31 -3.19 19.34 57.62
N ASP A 32 -2.37 19.86 58.52
CA ASP A 32 -2.57 20.35 59.89
C ASP A 32 -3.99 20.25 60.51
N ASP A 33 -4.06 19.54 61.65
CA ASP A 33 -5.10 19.74 62.66
C ASP A 33 -4.82 21.02 63.46
N ASP A 34 -5.89 21.69 63.90
CA ASP A 34 -5.96 22.24 65.26
C ASP A 34 -7.44 22.19 65.73
N ASP A 35 -7.60 21.66 66.94
CA ASP A 35 -8.70 21.84 67.92
C ASP A 35 -10.03 20.99 67.91
N TYR A 36 -10.25 20.39 69.10
CA TYR A 36 -11.47 19.86 69.78
C TYR A 36 -12.15 18.51 69.43
N ASP A 37 -12.01 17.57 70.40
CA ASP A 37 -12.98 16.64 71.04
C ASP A 37 -14.07 15.92 70.18
N ASP A 38 -14.36 14.62 70.31
CA ASP A 38 -14.65 13.90 71.58
C ASP A 38 -14.76 12.35 71.34
N ASP A 39 -13.81 11.58 71.90
CA ASP A 39 -13.88 10.24 72.57
C ASP A 39 -14.75 9.03 72.03
N PRO A 40 -14.64 7.78 72.57
CA PRO A 40 -14.24 6.63 71.73
C PRO A 40 -15.10 5.33 71.90
N VAL A 41 -14.78 4.25 71.16
CA VAL A 41 -14.71 2.86 71.71
C VAL A 41 -13.70 2.00 70.92
N GLU A 42 -12.85 1.34 71.71
CA GLU A 42 -11.85 0.27 71.49
C GLU A 42 -12.26 -0.89 70.51
N ALA A 43 -11.38 -1.77 69.99
CA ALA A 43 -10.05 -2.15 70.47
C ALA A 43 -9.07 -2.66 69.37
N GLU A 44 -7.79 -2.37 69.60
CA GLU A 44 -6.56 -3.20 69.50
C GLU A 44 -6.64 -4.70 69.12
N GLU A 45 -5.56 -5.38 68.69
CA GLU A 45 -4.36 -5.00 67.90
C GLU A 45 -3.56 -6.29 67.56
N THR A 46 -2.70 -6.22 66.52
CA THR A 46 -1.45 -7.04 66.31
C THR A 46 -1.44 -8.57 66.07
N ALA A 47 -0.51 -8.94 65.17
CA ALA A 47 0.40 -10.11 65.15
C ALA A 47 -0.14 -11.56 65.37
N GLY A 48 0.13 -12.56 64.54
CA GLY A 48 1.29 -12.82 63.69
C GLY A 48 1.86 -14.24 63.95
N LEU A 49 2.45 -14.84 62.91
CA LEU A 49 3.45 -15.95 62.95
C LEU A 49 3.03 -17.43 63.21
N ILE A 50 3.22 -18.23 62.14
CA ILE A 50 4.07 -19.47 62.07
C ILE A 50 3.53 -20.86 62.49
N GLN A 51 3.70 -21.80 61.53
CA GLN A 51 3.89 -23.27 61.58
C GLN A 51 2.84 -24.20 62.25
N GLY A 52 2.62 -25.34 61.57
CA GLY A 52 2.92 -26.62 62.24
C GLY A 52 1.94 -27.78 62.08
N ALA A 53 2.23 -28.67 61.12
CA ALA A 53 2.20 -30.13 61.32
C ALA A 53 0.89 -30.88 61.72
N ASP A 54 0.36 -31.62 60.73
CA ASP A 54 0.30 -33.10 60.74
C ASP A 54 -0.93 -33.89 61.31
N LEU A 55 -1.03 -35.13 60.79
CA LEU A 55 -1.75 -36.33 61.30
C LEU A 55 -3.28 -36.56 61.08
N ARG A 56 -3.53 -37.44 60.11
CA ARG A 56 -4.30 -38.73 60.21
C ARG A 56 -5.83 -38.78 60.47
N SER A 57 -6.51 -39.20 59.38
CA SER A 57 -7.22 -40.49 59.25
C SER A 57 -8.71 -40.65 59.63
N LYS A 58 -9.44 -41.40 58.77
CA LYS A 58 -10.66 -42.23 58.98
C LYS A 58 -11.89 -41.56 59.65
N GLY A 59 -13.13 -41.74 59.19
CA GLY A 59 -13.66 -42.46 58.02
C GLY A 59 -15.14 -42.86 58.22
N LEU A 60 -15.83 -43.14 57.11
CA LEU A 60 -17.07 -43.93 56.95
C LEU A 60 -18.47 -43.43 57.44
N SER A 61 -19.44 -43.66 56.54
CA SER A 61 -20.88 -44.02 56.75
C SER A 61 -21.91 -43.07 57.41
N THR A 62 -22.71 -42.40 56.56
CA THR A 62 -24.17 -42.64 56.27
C THR A 62 -25.15 -43.15 57.36
N PRO A 63 -26.50 -42.99 57.22
CA PRO A 63 -27.32 -42.03 56.44
C PRO A 63 -28.58 -41.47 57.17
N ALA A 64 -29.25 -40.44 56.62
CA ALA A 64 -30.70 -40.20 56.81
C ALA A 64 -31.30 -39.34 55.66
N LEU A 65 -32.55 -39.61 55.27
CA LEU A 65 -33.21 -38.99 54.10
C LEU A 65 -33.89 -37.64 54.41
N GLY A 66 -33.86 -36.71 53.44
CA GLY A 66 -34.59 -35.44 53.54
C GLY A 66 -34.92 -34.78 52.19
N ARG A 67 -36.11 -35.07 51.66
CA ARG A 67 -36.86 -34.32 50.61
C ARG A 67 -36.13 -33.87 49.32
N SER A 68 -36.52 -34.48 48.20
CA SER A 68 -36.22 -33.97 46.85
C SER A 68 -36.80 -32.57 46.63
N ARG A 69 -35.91 -31.59 46.39
CA ARG A 69 -36.26 -30.29 45.82
C ARG A 69 -35.21 -29.98 44.76
N ARG A 70 -35.56 -30.11 43.48
CA ARG A 70 -34.67 -29.85 42.33
C ARG A 70 -34.10 -28.43 42.43
N ARG A 71 -32.82 -28.32 42.77
CA ARG A 71 -32.10 -27.04 42.90
C ARG A 71 -31.47 -26.67 41.56
N ARG A 72 -31.68 -25.43 41.09
CA ARG A 72 -30.98 -24.85 39.93
C ARG A 72 -29.47 -25.01 40.12
N LYS A 73 -28.77 -25.54 39.11
CA LYS A 73 -27.31 -25.33 39.01
C LYS A 73 -27.10 -23.87 38.61
N SER A 74 -26.42 -23.10 39.47
CA SER A 74 -25.77 -21.85 39.09
C SER A 74 -24.53 -22.15 38.24
N PRO A 75 -24.03 -21.19 37.45
CA PRO A 75 -22.81 -21.37 36.67
C PRO A 75 -21.59 -21.56 37.59
N SER A 76 -20.59 -22.29 37.12
CA SER A 76 -19.27 -22.34 37.75
C SER A 76 -18.58 -20.99 37.63
N SER A 77 -18.23 -20.37 38.77
CA SER A 77 -17.32 -19.24 38.83
C SER A 77 -15.95 -19.64 38.28
N GLY A 78 -15.35 -18.81 37.43
CA GLY A 78 -14.06 -19.07 36.81
C GLY A 78 -12.92 -19.21 37.82
N ALA A 79 -11.91 -20.02 37.48
CA ALA A 79 -10.70 -20.13 38.27
C ALA A 79 -9.82 -18.88 38.07
N HIS A 80 -9.70 -18.07 39.13
CA HIS A 80 -8.70 -17.01 39.17
C HIS A 80 -7.31 -17.64 39.26
N HIS A 81 -6.54 -17.49 38.19
CA HIS A 81 -5.17 -17.94 38.04
C HIS A 81 -4.25 -16.76 38.38
N LEU A 82 -3.20 -17.01 39.16
CA LEU A 82 -2.28 -15.95 39.60
C LEU A 82 -1.49 -15.41 38.40
N PRO A 83 -1.37 -14.08 38.20
CA PRO A 83 -0.68 -13.54 37.04
C PRO A 83 0.82 -13.88 37.02
N PRO A 84 1.40 -14.23 35.85
CA PRO A 84 2.78 -14.69 35.74
C PRO A 84 3.82 -13.72 36.33
N GLN A 85 4.85 -14.26 37.00
CA GLN A 85 5.90 -13.44 37.64
C GLN A 85 6.74 -12.61 36.64
N TRP A 86 6.72 -12.93 35.34
CA TRP A 86 7.42 -12.13 34.34
C TRP A 86 6.80 -10.74 34.17
N LEU A 87 5.51 -10.59 34.51
CA LEU A 87 4.80 -9.32 34.51
C LEU A 87 5.43 -8.32 35.51
N ASP A 88 5.87 -8.79 36.67
CA ASP A 88 6.58 -7.99 37.69
C ASP A 88 7.93 -7.44 37.21
N TRP A 89 8.54 -8.06 36.19
CA TRP A 89 9.75 -7.55 35.54
C TRP A 89 9.41 -6.61 34.38
N ALA A 90 8.30 -6.84 33.67
CA ALA A 90 7.82 -5.97 32.61
C ALA A 90 7.43 -4.58 33.14
N ASP A 91 6.65 -4.52 34.22
CA ASP A 91 6.23 -3.26 34.84
C ASP A 91 7.44 -2.43 35.33
N LYS A 92 8.43 -3.08 35.95
CA LYS A 92 9.69 -2.41 36.38
C LYS A 92 10.50 -1.83 35.22
N VAL A 93 10.51 -2.49 34.06
CA VAL A 93 11.17 -1.94 32.86
C VAL A 93 10.43 -0.70 32.37
N ASP A 94 9.10 -0.71 32.37
CA ASP A 94 8.31 0.46 31.96
C ASP A 94 8.44 1.63 32.94
N ASP A 95 8.49 1.39 34.26
CA ASP A 95 8.79 2.42 35.28
C ASP A 95 10.17 3.06 35.06
N ILE A 96 11.22 2.26 34.83
CA ILE A 96 12.57 2.76 34.56
C ILE A 96 12.60 3.53 33.22
N VAL A 97 11.94 3.04 32.18
CA VAL A 97 11.81 3.73 30.88
C VAL A 97 11.09 5.08 31.00
N LEU A 98 10.11 5.19 31.91
CA LEU A 98 9.46 6.45 32.24
C LEU A 98 10.41 7.40 33.00
N ALA A 99 11.23 6.87 33.92
CA ALA A 99 12.20 7.65 34.70
C ALA A 99 13.41 8.15 33.88
N ILE A 100 13.86 7.42 32.84
CA ILE A 100 14.97 7.83 31.96
C ILE A 100 14.62 9.10 31.16
N LYS A 101 13.37 9.23 30.67
CA LYS A 101 12.95 10.34 29.79
C LYS A 101 13.21 11.75 30.38
N PRO A 102 12.79 12.09 31.62
CA PRO A 102 13.07 13.39 32.21
C PRO A 102 14.58 13.59 32.46
N LYS A 103 15.32 12.54 32.86
CA LYS A 103 16.80 12.61 33.02
C LYS A 103 17.48 12.99 31.70
N MET A 104 17.05 12.40 30.57
CA MET A 104 17.58 12.75 29.24
C MET A 104 17.30 14.22 28.86
N VAL A 105 16.11 14.75 29.18
CA VAL A 105 15.76 16.16 28.92
C VAL A 105 16.56 17.12 29.80
N GLN A 106 16.86 16.74 31.05
CA GLN A 106 17.75 17.49 31.92
C GLN A 106 19.20 17.48 31.40
N LEU A 107 19.67 16.32 30.91
CA LEU A 107 21.00 16.18 30.31
C LEU A 107 21.15 17.04 29.05
N ASP A 108 20.15 17.10 28.17
CA ASP A 108 20.16 18.00 27.00
C ASP A 108 20.30 19.47 27.38
N LYS A 109 19.63 19.90 28.47
CA LYS A 109 19.74 21.29 28.97
C LYS A 109 21.14 21.58 29.52
N LEU A 110 21.75 20.62 30.23
CA LEU A 110 23.12 20.74 30.72
C LEU A 110 24.15 20.74 29.57
N HIS A 111 24.00 19.85 28.58
CA HIS A 111 24.80 19.87 27.35
C HIS A 111 24.73 21.23 26.65
N ALA A 112 23.53 21.75 26.40
CA ALA A 112 23.33 23.05 25.74
C ALA A 112 23.93 24.22 26.55
N LYS A 113 23.80 24.18 27.88
CA LYS A 113 24.41 25.17 28.79
C LYS A 113 25.94 25.12 28.73
N HIS A 114 26.52 23.93 28.77
CA HIS A 114 27.97 23.72 28.76
C HIS A 114 28.62 24.11 27.41
N LEU A 115 27.86 24.13 26.32
CA LEU A 115 28.35 24.54 25.00
C LEU A 115 28.38 26.06 24.78
N LEU A 116 27.76 26.87 25.64
CA LEU A 116 27.74 28.34 25.49
C LEU A 116 29.11 28.99 25.80
N PRO A 117 29.54 30.05 25.10
CA PRO A 117 30.78 30.78 25.42
C PRO A 117 30.64 31.57 26.74
N GLY A 118 31.66 31.52 27.62
CA GLY A 118 31.62 32.26 28.89
C GLY A 118 32.79 31.94 29.84
N PHE A 119 33.34 32.97 30.48
CA PHE A 119 34.58 32.95 31.27
C PHE A 119 34.37 32.59 32.76
N LYS A 120 33.75 31.45 33.05
CA LYS A 120 33.61 30.91 34.42
C LYS A 120 34.08 29.47 34.51
N ASP A 121 34.51 29.06 35.70
CA ASP A 121 34.80 27.68 36.06
C ASP A 121 33.56 26.80 35.84
N ARG A 122 33.72 25.70 35.10
CA ARG A 122 32.63 24.79 34.68
C ARG A 122 32.69 23.43 35.35
N THR A 123 33.64 23.20 36.25
CA THR A 123 33.88 21.90 36.90
C THR A 123 32.67 21.37 37.69
N ALA A 124 31.73 22.23 38.09
CA ALA A 124 30.45 21.81 38.66
C ALA A 124 29.47 21.24 37.61
N GLU A 125 29.40 21.84 36.43
CA GLU A 125 28.51 21.43 35.34
C GLU A 125 28.99 20.13 34.68
N GLU A 126 30.30 19.97 34.51
CA GLU A 126 30.95 18.75 34.04
C GLU A 126 30.60 17.55 34.95
N ARG A 127 30.68 17.72 36.27
CA ARG A 127 30.29 16.68 37.26
C ARG A 127 28.80 16.34 37.23
N GLU A 128 27.93 17.33 37.02
CA GLU A 128 26.48 17.08 36.89
C GLU A 128 26.15 16.29 35.60
N ILE A 129 26.81 16.61 34.49
CA ILE A 129 26.68 15.89 33.21
C ILE A 129 27.15 14.44 33.35
N GLU A 130 28.33 14.22 33.94
CA GLU A 130 28.90 12.89 34.16
C GLU A 130 27.98 12.05 35.07
N ALA A 131 27.58 12.57 36.23
CA ALA A 131 26.72 11.86 37.17
C ALA A 131 25.36 11.47 36.55
N LEU A 132 24.76 12.36 35.75
CA LEU A 132 23.47 12.12 35.12
C LEU A 132 23.59 11.12 33.96
N ALA A 133 24.66 11.18 33.15
CA ALA A 133 24.95 10.20 32.12
C ALA A 133 25.23 8.80 32.69
N THR A 134 25.99 8.71 33.79
CA THR A 134 26.23 7.46 34.52
C THR A 134 24.93 6.89 35.09
N SER A 135 24.04 7.73 35.66
CA SER A 135 22.74 7.27 36.16
C SER A 135 21.86 6.70 35.05
N ILE A 136 21.77 7.36 33.88
CA ILE A 136 20.99 6.87 32.74
C ILE A 136 21.57 5.53 32.22
N THR A 137 22.90 5.39 32.19
CA THR A 137 23.56 4.14 31.77
C THR A 137 23.30 3.00 32.76
N ALA A 138 23.22 3.28 34.07
CA ALA A 138 22.84 2.31 35.08
C ALA A 138 21.35 1.89 34.98
N ASP A 139 20.46 2.84 34.66
CA ASP A 139 19.05 2.54 34.40
C ASP A 139 18.91 1.58 33.18
N PHE A 140 19.64 1.83 32.08
CA PHE A 140 19.65 0.94 30.91
C PHE A 140 20.17 -0.47 31.24
N ARG A 141 21.24 -0.60 32.04
CA ARG A 141 21.74 -1.89 32.55
C ARG A 141 20.68 -2.64 33.38
N THR A 142 19.90 -1.91 34.17
CA THR A 142 18.82 -2.48 34.99
C THR A 142 17.67 -2.99 34.12
N CYS A 143 17.27 -2.23 33.09
CA CYS A 143 16.31 -2.68 32.08
C CYS A 143 16.77 -3.96 31.37
N GLN A 144 18.03 -4.02 30.93
CA GLN A 144 18.62 -5.19 30.27
C GLN A 144 18.55 -6.43 31.18
N SER A 145 18.87 -6.28 32.47
CA SER A 145 18.79 -7.37 33.46
C SER A 145 17.36 -7.89 33.66
N HIS A 146 16.37 -7.00 33.73
CA HIS A 146 14.96 -7.39 33.85
C HIS A 146 14.43 -8.10 32.59
N ILE A 147 14.76 -7.61 31.40
CA ILE A 147 14.36 -8.26 30.14
C ILE A 147 14.99 -9.65 30.01
N ARG A 148 16.25 -9.82 30.44
CA ARG A 148 16.92 -11.13 30.51
C ARG A 148 16.23 -12.11 31.47
N ARG A 149 15.75 -11.65 32.63
CA ARG A 149 14.99 -12.50 33.58
C ARG A 149 13.67 -12.99 33.02
N ILE A 150 13.00 -12.21 32.16
CA ILE A 150 11.79 -12.65 31.44
C ILE A 150 12.13 -13.84 30.52
N ALA A 151 13.27 -13.79 29.83
CA ALA A 151 13.75 -14.88 28.97
C ALA A 151 14.16 -16.14 29.74
N GLU A 152 14.85 -15.98 30.88
CA GLU A 152 15.23 -17.09 31.76
C GLU A 152 13.98 -17.78 32.35
N GLN A 153 12.93 -17.02 32.67
CA GLN A 153 11.67 -17.57 33.16
C GLN A 153 10.89 -18.30 32.06
N SER A 154 10.82 -17.77 30.83
CA SER A 154 10.13 -18.46 29.72
C SER A 154 10.81 -19.78 29.36
N GLN A 155 12.15 -19.85 29.41
CA GLN A 155 12.89 -21.11 29.27
C GLN A 155 12.55 -22.12 30.38
N SER A 156 12.34 -21.68 31.63
CA SER A 156 11.97 -22.57 32.74
C SER A 156 10.58 -23.22 32.57
N LEU A 157 9.64 -22.53 31.92
CA LEU A 157 8.30 -23.05 31.65
C LEU A 157 8.30 -24.19 30.60
N LEU A 158 9.29 -24.21 29.70
CA LEU A 158 9.46 -25.28 28.70
C LEU A 158 9.98 -26.60 29.30
N ALA A 159 10.63 -26.57 30.47
CA ALA A 159 11.25 -27.75 31.07
C ALA A 159 10.26 -28.74 31.73
N ASN A 160 9.05 -28.28 32.08
CA ASN A 160 8.07 -29.07 32.83
C ASN A 160 6.89 -29.53 31.95
N ARG A 161 6.89 -30.83 31.57
CA ARG A 161 5.75 -31.43 30.83
C ARG A 161 4.43 -31.27 31.60
N PRO A 162 3.38 -30.66 31.01
CA PRO A 162 2.05 -30.56 31.62
C PRO A 162 1.38 -31.93 31.72
N ARG A 163 0.47 -32.10 32.69
CA ARG A 163 -0.28 -33.36 32.90
C ARG A 163 -1.71 -33.30 32.38
N ASP A 164 -2.22 -32.11 32.06
CA ASP A 164 -3.59 -31.86 31.60
C ASP A 164 -3.58 -31.01 30.31
N PRO A 165 -4.38 -31.32 29.28
CA PRO A 165 -4.47 -30.51 28.07
C PRO A 165 -4.87 -29.04 28.30
N VAL A 166 -5.63 -28.70 29.35
CA VAL A 166 -5.97 -27.30 29.68
C VAL A 166 -4.76 -26.56 30.26
N GLU A 167 -3.94 -27.25 31.06
CA GLU A 167 -2.68 -26.72 31.61
C GLU A 167 -1.64 -26.48 30.51
N ALA A 168 -1.63 -27.34 29.47
CA ALA A 168 -0.76 -27.20 28.30
C ALA A 168 -1.06 -25.93 27.49
N GLU A 169 -2.33 -25.66 27.21
CA GLU A 169 -2.73 -24.48 26.43
C GLU A 169 -2.53 -23.16 27.21
N LEU A 170 -2.75 -23.16 28.53
CA LEU A 170 -2.43 -22.00 29.38
C LEU A 170 -0.94 -21.67 29.39
N LYS A 171 -0.06 -22.68 29.58
CA LYS A 171 1.40 -22.47 29.52
C LYS A 171 1.86 -21.99 28.14
N ARG A 172 1.23 -22.48 27.07
CA ARG A 172 1.49 -22.03 25.69
C ARG A 172 1.14 -20.55 25.52
N ILE A 173 -0.01 -20.11 26.02
CA ILE A 173 -0.42 -18.70 25.98
C ILE A 173 0.56 -17.82 26.76
N ASP A 174 0.93 -18.22 27.99
CA ASP A 174 1.87 -17.47 28.82
C ASP A 174 3.28 -17.36 28.18
N LEU A 175 3.76 -18.42 27.53
CA LEU A 175 5.03 -18.43 26.79
C LEU A 175 5.00 -17.44 25.60
N ILE A 176 3.93 -17.48 24.80
CA ILE A 176 3.74 -16.57 23.67
C ILE A 176 3.64 -15.12 24.17
N MET A 177 2.95 -14.87 25.27
CA MET A 177 2.86 -13.53 25.87
C MET A 177 4.20 -13.03 26.40
N ALA A 178 4.95 -13.85 27.13
CA ALA A 178 6.27 -13.51 27.64
C ALA A 178 7.22 -13.10 26.50
N ALA A 179 7.30 -13.90 25.43
CA ALA A 179 8.15 -13.60 24.27
C ALA A 179 7.73 -12.31 23.53
N ASN A 180 6.42 -12.08 23.34
CA ASN A 180 5.92 -10.85 22.71
C ASN A 180 6.20 -9.60 23.57
N VAL A 181 6.02 -9.67 24.90
CA VAL A 181 6.30 -8.55 25.80
C VAL A 181 7.80 -8.29 25.91
N GLN A 182 8.61 -9.33 26.04
CA GLN A 182 10.07 -9.24 26.05
C GLN A 182 10.59 -8.54 24.78
N THR A 183 10.08 -8.93 23.60
CA THR A 183 10.40 -8.28 22.32
C THR A 183 10.01 -6.81 22.32
N ALA A 184 8.77 -6.48 22.73
CA ALA A 184 8.29 -5.10 22.74
C ALA A 184 9.08 -4.20 23.71
N LEU A 185 9.46 -4.71 24.89
CA LEU A 185 10.29 -4.00 25.85
C LEU A 185 11.73 -3.83 25.33
N ALA A 186 12.33 -4.87 24.74
CA ALA A 186 13.65 -4.80 24.15
C ALA A 186 13.71 -3.71 23.06
N THR A 187 12.77 -3.69 22.11
CA THR A 187 12.69 -2.64 21.08
C THR A 187 12.52 -1.24 21.69
N ARG A 188 11.62 -1.06 22.67
CA ARG A 188 11.40 0.24 23.32
C ARG A 188 12.64 0.77 24.04
N VAL A 189 13.38 -0.10 24.71
CA VAL A 189 14.64 0.27 25.39
C VAL A 189 15.76 0.52 24.35
N GLN A 190 15.81 -0.26 23.26
CA GLN A 190 16.74 -0.07 22.13
C GLN A 190 16.59 1.31 21.48
N GLU A 191 15.36 1.75 21.20
CA GLU A 191 15.04 3.07 20.63
C GLU A 191 15.49 4.21 21.55
N LEU A 192 15.21 4.08 22.85
CA LEU A 192 15.57 5.09 23.86
C LEU A 192 17.09 5.17 24.05
N SER A 193 17.77 4.02 24.11
CA SER A 193 19.25 3.92 24.15
C SER A 193 19.90 4.51 22.90
N THR A 194 19.34 4.25 21.72
CA THR A 194 19.85 4.80 20.45
C THR A 194 19.68 6.33 20.40
N THR A 195 18.56 6.84 20.92
CA THR A 195 18.33 8.29 21.09
C THR A 195 19.33 8.91 22.07
N PHE A 196 19.64 8.24 23.18
CA PHE A 196 20.64 8.68 24.16
C PHE A 196 22.06 8.70 23.58
N ARG A 197 22.49 7.59 22.95
CA ARG A 197 23.81 7.48 22.30
C ARG A 197 23.98 8.55 21.21
N LYS A 198 22.95 8.81 20.39
CA LYS A 198 22.99 9.88 19.38
C LYS A 198 23.22 11.26 20.02
N LYS A 199 22.48 11.60 21.07
CA LYS A 199 22.64 12.88 21.79
C LYS A 199 24.01 13.04 22.43
N GLN A 200 24.58 11.98 23.02
CA GLN A 200 25.95 12.01 23.54
C GLN A 200 27.00 12.13 22.42
N ALA A 201 26.81 11.46 21.27
CA ALA A 201 27.70 11.58 20.12
C ALA A 201 27.65 12.97 19.46
N ASP A 202 26.46 13.59 19.36
CA ASP A 202 26.30 14.95 18.83
C ASP A 202 26.92 16.00 19.78
N TYR A 203 26.77 15.83 21.11
CA TYR A 203 27.48 16.62 22.11
C TYR A 203 29.01 16.48 21.97
N LEU A 204 29.53 15.25 21.85
CA LEU A 204 30.96 14.96 21.68
C LEU A 204 31.54 15.62 20.41
N ARG A 205 30.78 15.62 19.30
CA ARG A 205 31.16 16.30 18.05
C ARG A 205 31.25 17.81 18.23
N GLN A 206 30.29 18.42 18.93
CA GLN A 206 30.28 19.86 19.19
C GLN A 206 31.39 20.28 20.15
N LEU A 207 31.71 19.44 21.15
CA LEU A 207 32.83 19.65 22.07
C LEU A 207 34.18 19.72 21.32
N LYS A 208 34.43 18.77 20.40
CA LYS A 208 35.64 18.72 19.55
C LYS A 208 35.68 19.85 18.51
N GLY A 209 34.52 20.29 18.01
CA GLY A 209 34.42 21.42 17.07
C GLY A 209 34.76 22.79 17.68
N HIS A 210 34.64 22.94 19.00
CA HIS A 210 35.09 24.14 19.71
C HIS A 210 36.61 24.16 19.94
N GLU A 211 37.24 22.99 20.13
CA GLU A 211 38.68 22.86 20.37
C GLU A 211 39.50 23.29 19.15
N SER A 212 39.20 22.75 17.97
CA SER A 212 39.84 23.13 16.70
C SER A 212 39.68 24.62 16.39
N ARG A 213 38.52 25.20 16.71
CA ARG A 213 38.22 26.61 16.50
C ARG A 213 38.90 27.54 17.52
N ALA A 214 39.14 27.09 18.75
CA ALA A 214 39.92 27.83 19.74
C ALA A 214 41.42 27.84 19.39
N VAL A 215 41.96 26.71 18.93
CA VAL A 215 43.34 26.59 18.43
C VAL A 215 43.55 27.45 17.18
N GLU A 216 42.60 27.47 16.23
CA GLU A 216 42.63 28.40 15.08
C GLU A 216 42.65 29.88 15.50
N MET A 217 41.94 30.24 16.58
CA MET A 217 41.86 31.62 17.03
C MET A 217 43.18 32.08 17.69
N GLN A 218 43.89 31.18 18.38
CA GLN A 218 45.23 31.43 18.90
C GLN A 218 46.28 31.49 17.78
N THR A 219 46.21 30.67 16.74
CA THR A 219 47.13 30.79 15.59
C THR A 219 46.87 32.04 14.74
N LYS A 220 45.63 32.53 14.65
CA LYS A 220 45.32 33.83 14.02
C LYS A 220 45.81 35.04 14.82
N ALA A 221 45.87 34.96 16.15
CA ALA A 221 46.45 36.01 16.99
C ALA A 221 47.98 36.18 16.81
N ALA A 222 48.66 35.24 16.14
CA ALA A 222 50.08 35.33 15.80
C ALA A 222 50.34 35.96 14.41
N TYR A 223 49.30 36.36 13.67
CA TYR A 223 49.38 36.95 12.33
C TYR A 223 48.42 38.14 12.18
N ASP A 224 48.79 39.30 12.73
CA ASP A 224 48.13 40.58 12.46
C ASP A 224 49.13 41.54 11.76
N PRO A 225 48.96 41.87 10.47
CA PRO A 225 49.92 42.65 9.68
C PRO A 225 49.83 44.16 9.90
N LEU A 226 49.68 44.59 11.16
CA LEU A 226 49.41 45.99 11.55
C LEU A 226 50.51 46.62 12.42
N PHE A 227 51.68 45.97 12.53
CA PHE A 227 52.86 46.48 13.25
C PHE A 227 54.08 46.78 12.36
N ALA A 228 53.90 46.85 11.04
CA ALA A 228 54.94 47.23 10.09
C ALA A 228 54.77 48.69 9.64
N LEU A 229 55.26 49.65 10.43
CA LEU A 229 55.61 51.03 10.02
C LEU A 229 56.24 51.82 11.20
N ALA A 230 57.57 51.72 11.37
CA ALA A 230 58.43 52.76 12.00
C ALA A 230 59.93 52.41 11.84
N ASP A 231 60.68 53.36 11.29
CA ASP A 231 62.09 53.72 11.56
C ASP A 231 63.23 52.69 11.34
N ASP A 232 63.60 52.56 10.06
CA ASP A 232 64.88 52.97 9.43
C ASP A 232 66.30 52.48 9.86
N GLU A 233 67.18 52.52 8.85
CA GLU A 233 68.67 52.56 8.87
C GLU A 233 69.49 51.65 9.82
N GLN A 234 70.05 50.53 9.31
CA GLN A 234 71.47 50.49 8.88
C GLN A 234 72.02 49.11 8.40
N THR A 235 72.90 49.20 7.39
CA THR A 235 74.02 48.30 7.07
C THR A 235 73.78 46.87 6.53
N SER A 236 73.99 46.80 5.21
CA SER A 236 74.24 45.62 4.36
C SER A 236 75.32 44.61 4.82
N ARG A 237 75.18 43.36 4.29
CA ARG A 237 76.25 42.41 3.89
C ARG A 237 77.13 41.73 4.97
N ASN A 238 76.95 40.42 5.18
CA ASN A 238 77.81 39.34 4.62
C ASN A 238 77.54 37.91 5.15
N ALA A 239 78.00 36.92 4.38
CA ALA A 239 78.44 35.56 4.77
C ALA A 239 77.44 34.48 5.26
N LEU A 240 77.02 33.64 4.29
CA LEU A 240 77.23 32.18 4.21
C LEU A 240 77.52 31.31 5.47
N ALA A 241 76.87 30.13 5.46
CA ALA A 241 77.21 28.84 6.08
C ALA A 241 76.55 28.47 7.45
N PRO A 242 76.32 27.17 7.73
CA PRO A 242 75.29 26.73 8.68
C PRO A 242 75.83 26.17 10.02
N GLY A 243 75.07 26.33 11.10
CA GLY A 243 75.31 25.62 12.37
C GLY A 243 74.35 25.97 13.50
N THR A 244 73.70 24.94 14.06
CA THR A 244 73.15 24.82 15.44
C THR A 244 72.50 26.06 16.11
N PRO A 245 71.18 26.03 16.41
CA PRO A 245 70.58 26.97 17.37
C PRO A 245 71.17 26.77 18.77
N SER A 246 71.57 27.86 19.42
CA SER A 246 72.11 27.84 20.78
C SER A 246 71.01 27.69 21.83
N LEU A 247 71.30 26.95 22.90
CA LEU A 247 70.37 26.56 23.97
C LEU A 247 69.87 27.73 24.87
N ALA A 248 70.14 28.99 24.49
CA ALA A 248 69.94 30.16 25.35
C ALA A 248 68.59 30.88 25.16
N GLN A 249 67.80 30.53 24.14
CA GLN A 249 66.57 31.26 23.78
C GLN A 249 65.27 30.45 24.00
N GLN A 250 65.31 29.47 24.91
CA GLN A 250 64.15 28.61 25.23
C GLN A 250 63.54 28.82 26.63
N GLN A 251 64.12 29.71 27.47
CA GLN A 251 63.76 29.81 28.90
C GLN A 251 62.97 31.07 29.32
N LEU A 252 62.51 31.90 28.38
CA LEU A 252 61.76 33.14 28.69
C LEU A 252 60.24 33.09 28.43
N PHE A 253 59.68 31.95 28.00
CA PHE A 253 58.24 31.75 27.78
C PHE A 253 57.61 30.67 28.69
N ALA A 254 58.24 30.38 29.84
CA ALA A 254 57.92 29.23 30.69
C ALA A 254 56.80 29.37 31.78
N PRO A 255 56.25 30.53 32.18
CA PRO A 255 55.27 30.57 33.29
C PRO A 255 53.79 30.32 32.95
N SER A 256 53.37 30.29 31.67
CA SER A 256 51.94 30.35 31.29
C SER A 256 51.39 29.10 30.58
N THR A 257 52.21 28.09 30.28
CA THR A 257 51.78 26.89 29.54
C THR A 257 51.20 25.77 30.41
N LEU A 258 51.55 25.69 31.70
CA LEU A 258 51.10 24.63 32.61
C LEU A 258 49.58 24.64 32.88
N ALA A 259 48.95 25.82 32.97
CA ALA A 259 47.51 25.92 33.19
C ALA A 259 46.67 25.56 31.95
N ALA A 260 47.25 25.66 30.75
CA ALA A 260 46.58 25.33 29.49
C ALA A 260 46.64 23.82 29.19
N THR A 261 47.76 23.16 29.51
CA THR A 261 47.90 21.70 29.34
C THR A 261 46.97 20.93 30.28
N ASP A 262 46.90 21.33 31.56
CA ASP A 262 46.01 20.72 32.56
C ASP A 262 44.52 20.74 32.15
N ALA A 263 44.08 21.78 31.44
CA ALA A 263 42.70 21.92 30.96
C ALA A 263 42.40 21.04 29.74
N VAL A 264 43.38 20.90 28.83
CA VAL A 264 43.27 20.03 27.64
C VAL A 264 43.28 18.56 28.05
N ASP A 265 44.16 18.16 28.98
CA ASP A 265 44.25 16.76 29.43
C ASP A 265 42.98 16.30 30.16
N ARG A 266 42.36 17.16 30.99
CA ARG A 266 41.07 16.88 31.63
C ARG A 266 39.94 16.72 30.61
N ARG A 267 39.89 17.58 29.60
CA ARG A 267 38.86 17.55 28.54
C ARG A 267 39.02 16.33 27.63
N ASN A 268 40.26 15.90 27.37
CA ASN A 268 40.54 14.64 26.68
C ASN A 268 40.09 13.42 27.50
N ALA A 269 40.28 13.42 28.83
CA ALA A 269 39.77 12.36 29.70
C ALA A 269 38.22 12.29 29.69
N GLU A 270 37.51 13.42 29.71
CA GLU A 270 36.05 13.49 29.55
C GLU A 270 35.60 12.93 28.18
N ILE A 271 36.28 13.31 27.10
CA ILE A 271 36.03 12.79 25.75
C ILE A 271 36.17 11.25 25.71
N HIS A 272 37.17 10.71 26.40
CA HIS A 272 37.38 9.26 26.49
C HIS A 272 36.30 8.56 27.33
N SER A 273 35.85 9.13 28.46
CA SER A 273 34.81 8.51 29.29
C SER A 273 33.44 8.47 28.58
N ILE A 274 33.08 9.54 27.87
CA ILE A 274 31.85 9.61 27.06
C ILE A 274 31.91 8.62 25.89
N ALA A 275 33.05 8.53 25.19
CA ALA A 275 33.23 7.56 24.11
C ALA A 275 33.12 6.11 24.59
N GLN A 276 33.69 5.78 25.75
CA GLN A 276 33.58 4.45 26.36
C GLN A 276 32.13 4.14 26.77
N SER A 277 31.41 5.08 27.37
CA SER A 277 29.99 4.92 27.72
C SER A 277 29.10 4.60 26.50
N ILE A 278 29.35 5.26 25.37
CA ILE A 278 28.65 4.99 24.10
C ILE A 278 28.96 3.58 23.56
N ALA A 279 30.21 3.13 23.67
CA ALA A 279 30.64 1.80 23.24
C ALA A 279 30.05 0.69 24.13
N ASP A 280 30.20 0.80 25.46
CA ASP A 280 29.58 -0.10 26.45
C ASP A 280 28.07 -0.27 26.18
N LEU A 281 27.36 0.84 25.91
CA LEU A 281 25.94 0.78 25.56
C LEU A 281 25.69 0.10 24.22
N ALA A 282 26.55 0.27 23.22
CA ALA A 282 26.39 -0.42 21.94
C ALA A 282 26.49 -1.95 22.11
N ASP A 283 27.47 -2.43 22.86
CA ASP A 283 27.70 -3.87 23.07
C ASP A 283 26.57 -4.51 23.88
N MET A 284 26.15 -3.90 25.00
CA MET A 284 25.02 -4.39 25.81
C MET A 284 23.72 -4.54 25.00
N PHE A 285 23.50 -3.66 24.03
CA PHE A 285 22.32 -3.67 23.17
C PHE A 285 22.47 -4.53 21.90
N LYS A 286 23.70 -4.93 21.55
CA LYS A 286 23.98 -5.98 20.55
C LYS A 286 23.57 -7.35 21.11
N ASP A 287 23.95 -7.65 22.35
CA ASP A 287 23.55 -8.87 23.06
C ASP A 287 22.02 -8.98 23.21
N LEU A 288 21.35 -7.87 23.57
CA LEU A 288 19.89 -7.85 23.69
C LEU A 288 19.20 -8.12 22.33
N SER A 289 19.80 -7.64 21.23
CA SER A 289 19.31 -7.88 19.88
C SER A 289 19.48 -9.35 19.48
N SER A 290 20.64 -9.97 19.77
CA SER A 290 20.85 -11.41 19.56
C SER A 290 19.82 -12.26 20.31
N LEU A 291 19.56 -11.92 21.58
CA LEU A 291 18.62 -12.65 22.43
C LEU A 291 17.16 -12.56 21.93
N VAL A 292 16.78 -11.48 21.23
CA VAL A 292 15.49 -11.35 20.53
C VAL A 292 15.48 -12.17 19.23
N ILE A 293 16.57 -12.17 18.46
CA ILE A 293 16.70 -12.95 17.21
C ILE A 293 16.62 -14.46 17.49
N ASP A 294 17.32 -14.95 18.52
CA ASP A 294 17.30 -16.37 18.89
C ASP A 294 15.88 -16.85 19.26
N GLN A 295 15.08 -16.01 19.92
CA GLN A 295 13.68 -16.34 20.24
C GLN A 295 12.75 -16.34 19.03
N GLY A 296 13.04 -15.58 17.96
CA GLY A 296 12.32 -15.69 16.70
C GLY A 296 12.33 -17.13 16.18
N THR A 297 13.52 -17.75 16.16
CA THR A 297 13.69 -19.16 15.73
C THR A 297 13.02 -20.19 16.64
N LEU A 298 12.65 -19.81 17.87
CA LEU A 298 11.95 -20.67 18.83
C LEU A 298 10.44 -20.54 18.67
N LEU A 299 9.93 -19.33 18.40
CA LEU A 299 8.56 -19.08 17.94
C LEU A 299 8.27 -19.84 16.63
N ASP A 300 9.17 -19.74 15.64
CA ASP A 300 9.05 -20.47 14.37
C ASP A 300 8.93 -21.99 14.56
N ARG A 301 9.64 -22.57 15.55
CA ARG A 301 9.52 -23.99 15.89
C ARG A 301 8.21 -24.32 16.59
N VAL A 302 7.65 -23.42 17.39
CA VAL A 302 6.33 -23.63 18.00
C VAL A 302 5.24 -23.60 16.92
N ASP A 303 5.28 -22.62 16.03
CA ASP A 303 4.32 -22.51 14.93
C ASP A 303 4.44 -23.69 13.95
N TRP A 304 5.66 -24.13 13.61
CA TRP A 304 5.88 -25.34 12.79
C TRP A 304 5.34 -26.62 13.43
N ASN A 305 5.56 -26.83 14.74
CA ASN A 305 5.00 -27.99 15.45
C ASN A 305 3.47 -27.93 15.56
N VAL A 306 2.89 -26.73 15.66
CA VAL A 306 1.44 -26.50 15.67
C VAL A 306 0.83 -26.76 14.30
N GLU A 307 1.50 -26.35 13.22
CA GLU A 307 1.08 -26.62 11.84
C GLU A 307 1.12 -28.12 11.53
N GLN A 308 2.16 -28.83 12.00
CA GLN A 308 2.21 -30.30 11.98
C GLN A 308 1.06 -30.93 12.76
N MET A 309 0.83 -30.53 14.02
CA MET A 309 -0.25 -31.10 14.84
C MET A 309 -1.64 -30.84 14.24
N ASN A 310 -1.88 -29.68 13.65
CA ASN A 310 -3.13 -29.38 12.93
C ASN A 310 -3.27 -30.24 11.66
N THR A 311 -2.18 -30.55 10.99
CA THR A 311 -2.15 -31.44 9.82
C THR A 311 -2.43 -32.89 10.22
N GLU A 312 -1.82 -33.39 11.30
CA GLU A 312 -2.08 -34.72 11.87
C GLU A 312 -3.53 -34.86 12.35
N VAL A 313 -4.08 -33.85 13.05
CA VAL A 313 -5.49 -33.85 13.49
C VAL A 313 -6.46 -33.84 12.31
N LYS A 314 -6.16 -33.08 11.23
CA LYS A 314 -6.94 -33.14 9.99
C LYS A 314 -6.88 -34.53 9.36
N GLY A 315 -5.70 -35.13 9.26
CA GLY A 315 -5.52 -36.51 8.77
C GLY A 315 -6.36 -37.52 9.57
N ALA A 316 -6.31 -37.44 10.90
CA ALA A 316 -7.12 -38.30 11.77
C ALA A 316 -8.64 -38.12 11.58
N VAL A 317 -9.10 -36.88 11.32
CA VAL A 317 -10.51 -36.59 11.00
C VAL A 317 -10.91 -37.11 9.62
N GLU A 318 -10.01 -37.05 8.63
CA GLU A 318 -10.22 -37.62 7.30
C GLU A 318 -10.30 -39.16 7.35
N GLU A 319 -9.40 -39.81 8.09
CA GLU A 319 -9.43 -41.26 8.32
C GLU A 319 -10.72 -41.71 9.04
N LEU A 320 -11.13 -41.01 10.12
CA LEU A 320 -12.41 -41.23 10.79
C LEU A 320 -13.61 -41.08 9.84
N THR A 321 -13.57 -40.07 8.97
CA THR A 321 -14.61 -39.83 7.97
C THR A 321 -14.63 -40.95 6.92
N GLN A 322 -13.47 -41.43 6.49
CA GLN A 322 -13.33 -42.51 5.52
C GLN A 322 -13.81 -43.85 6.11
N ALA A 323 -13.42 -44.18 7.34
CA ALA A 323 -13.91 -45.33 8.09
C ALA A 323 -15.45 -45.30 8.24
N THR A 324 -16.02 -44.14 8.56
CA THR A 324 -17.48 -43.95 8.65
C THR A 324 -18.18 -44.17 7.29
N ARG A 325 -17.55 -43.77 6.16
CA ARG A 325 -18.04 -44.07 4.81
C ARG A 325 -17.98 -45.58 4.50
N TYR A 326 -16.91 -46.28 4.85
CA TYR A 326 -16.81 -47.74 4.69
C TYR A 326 -17.89 -48.48 5.49
N GLN A 327 -18.13 -48.08 6.74
CA GLN A 327 -19.18 -48.67 7.58
C GLN A 327 -20.58 -48.50 6.96
N ARG A 328 -20.89 -47.32 6.42
CA ARG A 328 -22.15 -47.07 5.69
C ARG A 328 -22.25 -47.82 4.35
N ARG A 329 -21.14 -48.12 3.68
CA ARG A 329 -21.13 -48.87 2.41
C ARG A 329 -21.36 -50.38 2.65
N SER A 330 -20.78 -50.93 3.72
CA SER A 330 -20.96 -52.32 4.12
C SER A 330 -22.43 -52.71 4.30
N GLY A 331 -23.20 -51.91 5.06
CA GLY A 331 -24.64 -52.15 5.26
C GLY A 331 -25.47 -52.09 3.97
N LYS A 332 -25.10 -51.24 2.99
CA LYS A 332 -25.77 -51.20 1.68
C LYS A 332 -25.44 -52.43 0.83
N CYS A 333 -24.21 -52.91 0.85
CA CYS A 333 -23.80 -54.13 0.13
C CYS A 333 -24.49 -55.39 0.69
N GLN A 334 -24.65 -55.50 2.02
CA GLN A 334 -25.40 -56.59 2.64
C GLN A 334 -26.88 -56.62 2.21
N LEU A 335 -27.53 -55.45 2.13
CA LEU A 335 -28.91 -55.34 1.65
C LEU A 335 -29.06 -55.76 0.18
N ILE A 336 -28.12 -55.36 -0.68
CA ILE A 336 -28.11 -55.74 -2.10
C ILE A 336 -27.89 -57.26 -2.26
N PHE A 337 -27.00 -57.86 -1.46
CA PHE A 337 -26.76 -59.31 -1.49
C PHE A 337 -28.01 -60.12 -1.07
N LEU A 338 -28.73 -59.65 -0.04
CA LEU A 338 -30.03 -60.23 0.36
C LEU A 338 -31.07 -60.14 -0.77
N LEU A 339 -31.11 -59.02 -1.49
CA LEU A 339 -32.00 -58.79 -2.62
C LEU A 339 -31.69 -59.73 -3.81
N ILE A 340 -30.41 -59.95 -4.09
CA ILE A 340 -29.94 -60.91 -5.11
C ILE A 340 -30.33 -62.34 -4.71
N LEU A 341 -30.18 -62.74 -3.43
CA LEU A 341 -30.62 -64.05 -2.96
C LEU A 341 -32.13 -64.26 -3.09
N LEU A 342 -32.94 -63.22 -2.83
CA LEU A 342 -34.39 -63.24 -3.06
C LEU A 342 -34.74 -63.42 -4.54
N VAL A 343 -34.06 -62.72 -5.44
CA VAL A 343 -34.22 -62.87 -6.90
C VAL A 343 -33.84 -64.28 -7.36
N ILE A 344 -32.73 -64.84 -6.86
CA ILE A 344 -32.33 -66.23 -7.15
C ILE A 344 -33.38 -67.22 -6.63
N GLY A 345 -33.92 -67.01 -5.43
CA GLY A 345 -35.02 -67.83 -4.88
C GLY A 345 -36.27 -67.81 -5.78
N CYS A 346 -36.67 -66.62 -6.26
CA CYS A 346 -37.77 -66.49 -7.22
C CYS A 346 -37.49 -67.18 -8.56
N ILE A 347 -36.26 -67.12 -9.07
CA ILE A 347 -35.85 -67.81 -10.31
C ILE A 347 -35.94 -69.33 -10.13
N ILE A 348 -35.48 -69.88 -8.98
CA ILE A 348 -35.59 -71.31 -8.67
C ILE A 348 -37.06 -71.76 -8.64
N VAL A 349 -37.95 -70.98 -8.03
CA VAL A 349 -39.40 -71.26 -8.03
C VAL A 349 -39.99 -71.21 -9.45
N LEU A 350 -39.55 -70.27 -10.29
CA LEU A 350 -40.02 -70.14 -11.68
C LEU A 350 -39.51 -71.26 -12.61
N THR A 351 -38.36 -71.87 -12.32
CA THR A 351 -37.80 -72.96 -13.15
C THR A 351 -38.48 -74.33 -12.98
N LEU A 352 -39.40 -74.49 -12.03
CA LEU A 352 -40.11 -75.76 -11.76
C LEU A 352 -41.40 -75.96 -12.60
N ARG A 353 -41.46 -75.46 -13.84
CA ARG A 353 -42.57 -75.72 -14.79
C ARG A 353 -42.05 -76.19 -16.17
N PRO A 354 -42.55 -77.31 -16.72
CA PRO A 354 -42.01 -77.92 -17.95
C PRO A 354 -42.48 -77.24 -19.26
N PRO A 355 -41.80 -77.50 -20.40
CA PRO A 355 -41.58 -76.49 -21.46
C PRO A 355 -42.27 -76.78 -22.81
N LYS A 356 -42.20 -75.84 -23.76
CA LYS A 356 -42.20 -76.12 -25.22
C LYS A 356 -41.23 -75.20 -26.01
N HIS A 357 -40.64 -75.81 -27.06
CA HIS A 357 -39.65 -75.32 -28.03
C HIS A 357 -40.02 -74.00 -28.76
N LEU A 358 -39.11 -73.07 -29.13
CA LEU A 358 -37.86 -73.08 -29.97
C LEU A 358 -38.11 -72.88 -31.49
N LEU A 359 -37.49 -71.86 -32.11
CA LEU A 359 -36.56 -71.92 -33.29
C LEU A 359 -36.16 -70.50 -33.82
N PRO A 360 -35.09 -70.32 -34.64
CA PRO A 360 -34.31 -69.05 -34.77
C PRO A 360 -33.95 -68.59 -36.22
N THR A 361 -33.15 -67.50 -36.36
CA THR A 361 -32.25 -67.12 -37.51
C THR A 361 -31.28 -65.98 -37.09
N SER A 362 -29.93 -66.16 -37.02
CA SER A 362 -28.86 -65.89 -38.04
C SER A 362 -28.66 -64.40 -38.45
N SER A 363 -27.64 -63.64 -37.98
CA SER A 363 -26.22 -63.47 -38.48
C SER A 363 -26.09 -62.66 -39.80
N SER A 364 -25.08 -61.81 -40.11
CA SER A 364 -23.66 -61.69 -39.66
C SER A 364 -22.94 -60.36 -40.08
N SER A 365 -21.89 -59.93 -39.33
CA SER A 365 -20.63 -59.18 -39.70
C SER A 365 -20.70 -57.83 -40.50
N THR A 366 -19.69 -56.92 -40.58
CA THR A 366 -18.20 -57.04 -40.66
C THR A 366 -17.46 -55.70 -40.29
N SER A 367 -16.12 -55.61 -40.45
CA SER A 367 -15.17 -54.64 -39.84
C SER A 367 -14.53 -53.55 -40.76
N ALA A 368 -13.72 -52.64 -40.18
CA ALA A 368 -12.88 -51.58 -40.82
C ALA A 368 -11.44 -52.09 -41.23
N PRO A 369 -10.41 -51.33 -41.78
CA PRO A 369 -10.00 -49.91 -41.50
C PRO A 369 -9.30 -49.03 -42.61
N SER A 370 -9.07 -47.73 -42.29
CA SER A 370 -8.02 -46.71 -42.67
C SER A 370 -7.29 -46.59 -44.05
N SER A 371 -7.20 -45.36 -44.65
CA SER A 371 -5.98 -44.46 -44.68
C SER A 371 -5.87 -43.40 -45.85
N SER A 372 -5.07 -42.32 -45.59
CA SER A 372 -4.31 -41.39 -46.52
C SER A 372 -4.91 -40.11 -47.21
N SER A 373 -4.25 -38.95 -46.97
CA SER A 373 -3.88 -37.76 -47.84
C SER A 373 -4.87 -37.06 -48.82
N SER A 374 -4.80 -35.75 -49.17
CA SER A 374 -4.08 -34.53 -48.70
C SER A 374 -4.44 -33.27 -49.54
N SER A 375 -4.35 -32.04 -48.98
CA SER A 375 -4.35 -30.71 -49.67
C SER A 375 -5.66 -30.29 -50.39
N SER A 376 -6.01 -29.02 -50.66
CA SER A 376 -5.37 -27.69 -50.51
C SER A 376 -6.45 -26.58 -50.50
N GLY A 377 -6.16 -25.38 -49.94
CA GLY A 377 -6.90 -24.14 -50.24
C GLY A 377 -7.35 -23.32 -49.03
N ALA A 378 -6.75 -22.15 -48.85
CA ALA A 378 -7.20 -21.10 -47.94
C ALA A 378 -7.09 -19.76 -48.68
N GLU A 379 -8.10 -18.90 -48.59
CA GLU A 379 -8.07 -17.53 -49.10
C GLU A 379 -8.22 -16.55 -47.93
N ASP A 380 -7.34 -15.55 -47.88
CA ASP A 380 -7.36 -14.47 -46.90
C ASP A 380 -8.34 -13.36 -47.32
N HIS A 381 -9.12 -12.82 -46.38
CA HIS A 381 -9.81 -11.56 -46.57
C HIS A 381 -8.96 -10.39 -46.05
N ILE A 382 -8.43 -9.61 -46.98
CA ILE A 382 -7.70 -8.36 -46.70
C ILE A 382 -8.69 -7.20 -46.56
N ALA A 383 -8.61 -6.47 -45.45
CA ALA A 383 -9.30 -5.17 -45.31
C ALA A 383 -8.57 -4.10 -46.15
N THR A 384 -9.31 -3.27 -46.88
CA THR A 384 -8.75 -2.31 -47.84
C THR A 384 -8.34 -0.98 -47.19
N ASN A 385 -7.32 -0.33 -47.77
CA ASN A 385 -6.73 0.91 -47.25
C ASN A 385 -7.65 2.16 -47.27
N GLU A 386 -8.87 2.07 -47.80
CA GLU A 386 -9.79 3.21 -47.90
C GLU A 386 -10.43 3.59 -46.56
N GLU A 387 -10.77 2.62 -45.69
CA GLU A 387 -11.34 2.92 -44.35
C GLU A 387 -10.34 3.64 -43.43
N ILE A 388 -9.03 3.39 -43.61
CA ILE A 388 -7.95 4.06 -42.87
C ILE A 388 -7.76 5.49 -43.40
N ALA A 389 -7.79 5.68 -44.72
CA ALA A 389 -7.67 7.00 -45.33
C ALA A 389 -8.83 7.93 -44.95
N GLN A 390 -10.06 7.38 -44.84
CA GLN A 390 -11.25 8.16 -44.50
C GLN A 390 -11.21 8.69 -43.06
N LYS A 391 -10.81 7.87 -42.07
CA LYS A 391 -10.63 8.30 -40.68
C LYS A 391 -9.53 9.37 -40.50
N ILE A 392 -8.43 9.25 -41.25
CA ILE A 392 -7.33 10.25 -41.22
C ILE A 392 -7.79 11.60 -41.80
N SER A 393 -8.65 11.58 -42.83
CA SER A 393 -9.24 12.79 -43.43
C SER A 393 -10.16 13.55 -42.45
N GLU A 394 -10.96 12.81 -41.67
CA GLU A 394 -11.84 13.39 -40.65
C GLU A 394 -11.06 14.01 -39.48
N GLU A 395 -9.96 13.37 -39.02
CA GLU A 395 -9.04 13.96 -38.04
C GLU A 395 -8.38 15.27 -38.55
N LEU A 396 -8.00 15.33 -39.82
CA LEU A 396 -7.37 16.52 -40.42
C LEU A 396 -8.34 17.70 -40.53
N ASN A 397 -9.59 17.45 -40.94
CA ASN A 397 -10.63 18.48 -40.99
C ASN A 397 -11.00 19.00 -39.60
N GLY A 398 -11.01 18.13 -38.57
CA GLY A 398 -11.21 18.52 -37.18
C GLY A 398 -10.15 19.51 -36.66
N ARG A 399 -8.90 19.39 -37.13
CA ARG A 399 -7.81 20.33 -36.77
C ARG A 399 -7.99 21.71 -37.40
N GLN A 400 -8.42 21.78 -38.66
CA GLN A 400 -8.69 23.07 -39.33
C GLN A 400 -9.87 23.82 -38.71
N LEU A 401 -10.94 23.11 -38.30
CA LEU A 401 -12.09 23.75 -37.65
C LEU A 401 -11.74 24.31 -36.25
N ARG A 402 -10.85 23.63 -35.50
CA ARG A 402 -10.32 24.12 -34.21
C ARG A 402 -9.36 25.32 -34.38
N GLN A 403 -8.58 25.38 -35.45
CA GLN A 403 -7.75 26.58 -35.75
C GLN A 403 -8.60 27.79 -36.18
N GLN A 404 -9.68 27.58 -36.95
CA GLN A 404 -10.55 28.69 -37.36
C GLN A 404 -11.38 29.28 -36.20
N THR A 405 -11.76 28.46 -35.22
CA THR A 405 -12.46 28.94 -34.02
C THR A 405 -11.56 29.74 -33.08
N SER A 406 -10.26 29.44 -32.97
CA SER A 406 -9.33 30.31 -32.23
C SER A 406 -9.02 31.62 -32.98
N ALA A 407 -8.88 31.57 -34.30
CA ALA A 407 -8.61 32.75 -35.13
C ALA A 407 -9.76 33.78 -35.12
N ALA A 408 -11.02 33.33 -35.04
CA ALA A 408 -12.19 34.22 -35.00
C ALA A 408 -12.27 35.08 -33.72
N SER A 409 -11.63 34.65 -32.62
CA SER A 409 -11.56 35.42 -31.37
C SER A 409 -10.49 36.51 -31.37
N ALA A 410 -9.53 36.48 -32.31
CA ALA A 410 -8.36 37.35 -32.30
C ALA A 410 -8.58 38.73 -32.96
N ALA A 411 -9.80 39.03 -33.42
CA ALA A 411 -10.12 40.18 -34.26
C ALA A 411 -10.88 41.33 -33.54
N VAL A 412 -11.07 41.25 -32.22
CA VAL A 412 -11.64 42.32 -31.40
C VAL A 412 -10.65 42.65 -30.29
N GLY A 413 -10.17 43.90 -30.25
CA GLY A 413 -9.02 44.27 -29.42
C GLY A 413 -9.40 44.70 -27.99
N GLY A 414 -8.45 44.52 -27.07
CA GLY A 414 -8.32 45.38 -25.88
C GLY A 414 -8.79 44.83 -24.53
N GLU A 415 -9.39 43.64 -24.47
CA GLU A 415 -9.76 42.99 -23.20
C GLU A 415 -8.81 41.83 -22.85
N GLU A 416 -8.47 41.67 -21.57
CA GLU A 416 -7.66 40.53 -21.10
C GLU A 416 -8.41 39.23 -21.37
N ASN A 417 -7.78 38.28 -22.07
CA ASN A 417 -8.37 36.99 -22.37
C ASN A 417 -8.42 36.11 -21.10
N ILE A 418 -9.49 36.28 -20.31
CA ILE A 418 -9.73 35.57 -19.05
C ILE A 418 -10.73 34.42 -19.29
N SER A 419 -10.29 33.19 -19.03
CA SER A 419 -11.15 32.00 -18.99
C SER A 419 -11.39 31.50 -17.57
N TYR A 420 -12.46 30.74 -17.37
CA TYR A 420 -12.87 30.17 -16.08
C TYR A 420 -13.01 28.65 -16.20
N VAL A 421 -12.51 27.90 -15.22
CA VAL A 421 -12.59 26.42 -15.15
C VAL A 421 -12.83 25.92 -13.73
N ASP A 422 -13.50 24.78 -13.60
CA ASP A 422 -13.62 24.10 -12.30
C ASP A 422 -12.28 23.52 -11.87
N VAL A 423 -11.56 22.85 -12.79
CA VAL A 423 -10.25 22.23 -12.50
C VAL A 423 -9.21 22.62 -13.55
N ALA A 424 -8.09 23.18 -13.08
CA ALA A 424 -6.87 23.34 -13.86
C ALA A 424 -5.85 22.24 -13.49
N ILE A 425 -5.38 21.47 -14.46
CA ILE A 425 -4.31 20.48 -14.27
C ILE A 425 -3.03 21.03 -14.90
N ILE A 426 -1.89 20.87 -14.23
CA ILE A 426 -0.58 21.25 -14.77
C ILE A 426 0.27 19.98 -14.91
N GLY A 427 0.67 19.66 -16.15
CA GLY A 427 1.46 18.48 -16.50
C GLY A 427 0.60 17.30 -16.99
N ALA A 428 0.85 16.83 -18.21
CA ALA A 428 0.16 15.71 -18.84
C ALA A 428 1.07 14.47 -18.96
N GLY A 429 1.67 14.08 -17.82
CA GLY A 429 2.24 12.74 -17.60
C GLY A 429 1.21 11.82 -16.91
N PRO A 430 1.61 10.63 -16.38
CA PRO A 430 0.66 9.61 -15.94
C PRO A 430 -0.36 10.08 -14.90
N ALA A 431 0.06 10.84 -13.87
CA ALA A 431 -0.84 11.44 -12.90
C ALA A 431 -1.88 12.37 -13.55
N GLY A 432 -1.44 13.23 -14.48
CA GLY A 432 -2.31 14.17 -15.20
C GLY A 432 -3.25 13.49 -16.20
N CYS A 433 -2.79 12.47 -16.91
CA CYS A 433 -3.62 11.65 -17.79
C CYS A 433 -4.69 10.88 -17.01
N MET A 434 -4.36 10.30 -15.86
CA MET A 434 -5.34 9.67 -14.96
C MET A 434 -6.31 10.70 -14.37
N ALA A 435 -5.85 11.91 -14.03
CA ALA A 435 -6.74 12.98 -13.57
C ALA A 435 -7.75 13.42 -14.65
N LEU A 436 -7.28 13.59 -15.89
CA LEU A 436 -8.12 13.88 -17.05
C LEU A 436 -9.16 12.79 -17.29
N ASP A 437 -8.72 11.53 -17.27
CA ASP A 437 -9.57 10.36 -17.48
C ASP A 437 -10.69 10.25 -16.44
N VAL A 438 -10.36 10.29 -15.15
CA VAL A 438 -11.36 10.21 -14.07
C VAL A 438 -12.33 11.40 -14.12
N LEU A 439 -11.83 12.63 -14.34
CA LEU A 439 -12.69 13.81 -14.39
C LEU A 439 -13.53 13.89 -15.68
N SER A 440 -13.10 13.27 -16.78
CA SER A 440 -13.86 13.23 -18.03
C SER A 440 -15.25 12.60 -17.85
N ARG A 441 -15.35 11.63 -16.93
CA ARG A 441 -16.56 10.88 -16.57
C ARG A 441 -17.58 11.68 -15.75
N TYR A 442 -17.26 12.93 -15.42
CA TYR A 442 -18.16 13.91 -14.80
C TYR A 442 -18.48 15.09 -15.73
N SER A 443 -17.99 15.07 -16.99
CA SER A 443 -18.15 16.20 -17.94
C SER A 443 -19.56 16.31 -18.54
N ASP A 444 -20.33 15.21 -18.54
CA ASP A 444 -21.77 15.18 -18.82
C ASP A 444 -22.58 15.96 -17.77
N ARG A 445 -22.10 15.97 -16.51
CA ARG A 445 -22.63 16.75 -15.38
C ARG A 445 -22.16 18.21 -15.37
N GLY A 446 -21.60 18.70 -16.47
CA GLY A 446 -21.23 20.11 -16.68
C GLY A 446 -19.84 20.52 -16.18
N LEU A 447 -19.00 19.57 -15.73
CA LEU A 447 -17.66 19.86 -15.20
C LEU A 447 -16.71 20.40 -16.29
N THR A 448 -16.04 21.52 -16.01
CA THR A 448 -15.04 22.13 -16.91
C THR A 448 -13.59 21.86 -16.44
N VAL A 449 -12.80 21.23 -17.30
CA VAL A 449 -11.40 20.84 -17.00
C VAL A 449 -10.47 21.30 -18.13
N ARG A 450 -9.36 21.95 -17.79
CA ARG A 450 -8.25 22.26 -18.70
C ARG A 450 -6.95 21.67 -18.15
N CYS A 451 -6.07 21.17 -19.02
CA CYS A 451 -4.79 20.58 -18.62
C CYS A 451 -3.65 21.14 -19.46
N PHE A 452 -2.73 21.85 -18.82
CA PHE A 452 -1.63 22.54 -19.48
C PHE A 452 -0.34 21.71 -19.46
N ASP A 453 0.26 21.47 -20.62
CA ASP A 453 1.56 20.80 -20.72
C ASP A 453 2.50 21.54 -21.69
N LYS A 454 3.72 21.81 -21.20
CA LYS A 454 4.72 22.64 -21.90
C LYS A 454 5.39 21.98 -23.12
N ARG A 455 5.10 20.72 -23.43
CA ARG A 455 5.75 19.96 -24.53
C ARG A 455 4.86 19.94 -25.77
N THR A 456 5.46 19.86 -26.95
CA THR A 456 4.77 19.92 -28.25
C THR A 456 4.00 18.64 -28.57
N ALA A 457 4.64 17.49 -28.38
CA ALA A 457 4.13 16.19 -28.81
C ALA A 457 3.60 15.34 -27.65
N LYS A 458 2.77 14.33 -27.99
CA LYS A 458 2.61 13.14 -27.14
C LYS A 458 4.01 12.53 -26.88
N LEU A 459 4.16 11.82 -25.77
CA LEU A 459 5.42 11.15 -25.46
C LEU A 459 5.71 10.08 -26.53
N ASP A 460 6.82 10.19 -27.27
CA ASP A 460 7.26 9.10 -28.17
C ASP A 460 7.81 7.93 -27.33
N ASN A 461 8.92 8.15 -26.62
CA ASN A 461 9.51 7.23 -25.65
C ASN A 461 9.45 7.80 -24.21
N GLY A 462 9.14 6.93 -23.25
CA GLY A 462 8.88 7.23 -21.84
C GLY A 462 9.81 6.49 -20.88
N GLN A 463 9.85 6.96 -19.63
CA GLN A 463 10.77 6.45 -18.62
C GLN A 463 10.20 5.25 -17.87
N ALA A 464 8.88 5.15 -17.69
CA ALA A 464 8.23 4.05 -17.02
C ALA A 464 7.67 2.99 -18.01
N ASP A 465 7.47 1.78 -17.49
CA ASP A 465 7.04 0.61 -18.25
C ASP A 465 6.31 -0.45 -17.38
N GLY A 466 6.71 -0.64 -16.12
CA GLY A 466 6.03 -1.55 -15.20
C GLY A 466 4.66 -1.05 -14.73
N LEU A 467 3.60 -1.83 -15.02
CA LEU A 467 2.26 -1.72 -14.45
C LEU A 467 2.09 -2.78 -13.36
N ASN A 468 1.78 -2.37 -12.14
CA ASN A 468 1.51 -3.29 -11.04
C ASN A 468 0.09 -3.88 -11.12
N SER A 469 -0.16 -4.98 -10.40
CA SER A 469 -1.47 -5.65 -10.38
C SER A 469 -2.61 -4.70 -10.01
N ARG A 470 -2.38 -3.74 -9.09
CA ARG A 470 -3.44 -2.80 -8.70
C ARG A 470 -3.81 -1.84 -9.81
N THR A 471 -2.83 -1.31 -10.53
CA THR A 471 -3.07 -0.44 -11.68
C THR A 471 -3.84 -1.16 -12.79
N LEU A 472 -3.61 -2.46 -12.98
CA LEU A 472 -4.40 -3.28 -13.90
C LEU A 472 -5.85 -3.51 -13.41
N GLU A 473 -6.07 -3.63 -12.10
CA GLU A 473 -7.42 -3.60 -11.52
C GLU A 473 -8.11 -2.23 -11.73
N ILE A 474 -7.38 -1.12 -11.60
CA ILE A 474 -7.93 0.23 -11.90
C ILE A 474 -8.28 0.37 -13.39
N PHE A 475 -7.46 -0.15 -14.30
CA PHE A 475 -7.73 -0.15 -15.73
C PHE A 475 -8.90 -1.08 -16.11
N GLU A 476 -9.21 -2.09 -15.30
CA GLU A 476 -10.50 -2.79 -15.39
C GLU A 476 -11.62 -1.86 -14.97
N SER A 477 -11.53 -1.21 -13.80
CA SER A 477 -12.60 -0.33 -13.31
C SER A 477 -12.90 0.76 -14.35
N LEU A 478 -11.89 1.25 -15.07
CA LEU A 478 -12.05 2.18 -16.17
C LEU A 478 -12.62 1.53 -17.46
N GLY A 479 -12.39 0.24 -17.70
CA GLY A 479 -13.02 -0.52 -18.78
C GLY A 479 -12.14 -0.77 -20.02
N PHE A 480 -10.86 -0.37 -19.99
CA PHE A 480 -9.94 -0.53 -21.13
C PHE A 480 -8.83 -1.58 -20.94
N ILE A 481 -8.89 -2.38 -19.86
CA ILE A 481 -7.88 -3.38 -19.51
C ILE A 481 -7.54 -4.36 -20.64
N GLU A 482 -8.50 -4.76 -21.48
CA GLU A 482 -8.26 -5.67 -22.61
C GLU A 482 -7.26 -5.07 -23.62
N LYS A 483 -7.32 -3.75 -23.87
CA LYS A 483 -6.35 -3.05 -24.74
C LYS A 483 -4.94 -3.16 -24.15
N VAL A 484 -4.82 -2.96 -22.83
CA VAL A 484 -3.55 -3.01 -22.09
C VAL A 484 -2.98 -4.44 -22.06
N GLN A 485 -3.79 -5.46 -21.82
CA GLN A 485 -3.35 -6.86 -21.82
C GLN A 485 -2.94 -7.36 -23.21
N LYS A 486 -3.54 -6.82 -24.28
CA LYS A 486 -3.19 -7.16 -25.67
C LYS A 486 -1.85 -6.58 -26.11
N GLU A 487 -1.45 -5.43 -25.56
CA GLU A 487 -0.18 -4.74 -25.89
C GLU A 487 0.96 -5.05 -24.91
N GLY A 488 0.64 -5.34 -23.65
CA GLY A 488 1.60 -5.54 -22.57
C GLY A 488 2.28 -6.91 -22.55
N SER A 489 3.44 -6.99 -21.91
CA SER A 489 4.16 -8.24 -21.64
C SER A 489 4.01 -8.62 -20.16
N PRO A 490 3.19 -9.62 -19.79
CA PRO A 490 3.05 -10.06 -18.40
C PRO A 490 4.36 -10.64 -17.86
N MET A 491 4.55 -10.51 -16.55
CA MET A 491 5.75 -10.96 -15.83
C MET A 491 5.42 -12.15 -14.94
N SER A 492 6.10 -13.28 -15.17
CA SER A 492 5.79 -14.55 -14.50
C SER A 492 6.81 -14.93 -13.42
N GLU A 493 8.11 -14.73 -13.67
CA GLU A 493 9.21 -15.25 -12.83
C GLU A 493 10.32 -14.20 -12.66
N ILE A 494 10.89 -14.15 -11.46
CA ILE A 494 12.09 -13.37 -11.10
C ILE A 494 13.22 -14.33 -10.76
N ASN A 495 14.35 -14.18 -11.45
CA ASN A 495 15.54 -14.98 -11.28
C ASN A 495 16.69 -14.19 -10.63
N PHE A 496 17.25 -14.75 -9.56
CA PHE A 496 18.33 -14.12 -8.80
C PHE A 496 19.68 -14.72 -9.18
N TRP A 497 20.54 -13.88 -9.72
CA TRP A 497 21.90 -14.22 -10.12
C TRP A 497 22.89 -13.53 -9.19
N ASN A 498 23.73 -14.31 -8.53
CA ASN A 498 24.68 -13.84 -7.52
C ASN A 498 26.06 -14.43 -7.84
N PRO A 499 27.16 -13.84 -7.35
CA PRO A 499 28.48 -14.46 -7.49
C PRO A 499 28.56 -15.72 -6.62
N ASP A 500 29.17 -16.75 -7.17
CA ASP A 500 29.65 -17.90 -6.43
C ASP A 500 30.73 -17.47 -5.41
N PRO A 501 30.65 -17.84 -4.12
CA PRO A 501 31.60 -17.38 -3.11
C PRO A 501 33.06 -17.80 -3.36
N GLU A 502 33.29 -18.96 -3.98
CA GLU A 502 34.63 -19.49 -4.22
C GLU A 502 35.25 -18.97 -5.53
N THR A 503 34.46 -18.91 -6.60
CA THR A 503 34.93 -18.60 -7.97
C THR A 503 34.57 -17.21 -8.47
N GLY A 504 33.71 -16.47 -7.77
CA GLY A 504 33.19 -15.16 -8.17
C GLY A 504 32.29 -15.18 -9.42
N ARG A 505 31.98 -16.37 -9.97
CA ARG A 505 31.19 -16.55 -11.20
C ARG A 505 29.71 -16.36 -10.93
N LEU A 506 29.00 -15.69 -11.84
CA LEU A 506 27.53 -15.61 -11.76
C LEU A 506 26.86 -16.99 -11.81
N LEU A 507 26.05 -17.29 -10.80
CA LEU A 507 25.19 -18.46 -10.70
C LEU A 507 23.74 -18.04 -10.38
N ARG A 508 22.77 -18.77 -10.92
CA ARG A 508 21.36 -18.60 -10.55
C ARG A 508 21.08 -19.28 -9.21
N THR A 509 20.72 -18.48 -8.21
CA THR A 509 20.58 -18.89 -6.80
C THR A 509 19.15 -18.93 -6.28
N ALA A 510 18.19 -18.39 -7.03
CA ALA A 510 16.76 -18.53 -6.76
C ALA A 510 15.92 -18.22 -8.01
N LYS A 511 14.70 -18.76 -8.02
CA LYS A 511 13.61 -18.43 -8.94
C LYS A 511 12.35 -18.29 -8.08
N ILE A 512 11.58 -17.21 -8.26
CA ILE A 512 10.32 -16.96 -7.53
C ILE A 512 9.28 -16.37 -8.48
N PRO A 513 7.97 -16.55 -8.23
CA PRO A 513 6.95 -15.88 -9.04
C PRO A 513 7.03 -14.35 -8.88
N ASP A 514 6.90 -13.61 -9.98
CA ASP A 514 6.97 -12.14 -9.97
C ASP A 514 5.76 -11.51 -9.24
N THR A 515 4.58 -12.07 -9.46
CA THR A 515 3.36 -11.75 -8.74
C THR A 515 2.93 -12.95 -7.89
N ILE A 516 2.65 -12.75 -6.61
CA ILE A 516 2.22 -13.82 -5.69
C ILE A 516 0.95 -14.50 -6.25
N PRO A 517 0.94 -15.84 -6.45
CA PRO A 517 -0.24 -16.55 -6.93
C PRO A 517 -1.47 -16.31 -6.05
N GLY A 518 -2.60 -15.95 -6.67
CA GLY A 518 -3.86 -15.65 -5.97
C GLY A 518 -3.94 -14.29 -5.29
N LEU A 519 -2.88 -13.47 -5.30
CA LEU A 519 -2.91 -12.11 -4.73
C LEU A 519 -3.83 -11.18 -5.54
N SER A 520 -3.65 -11.19 -6.86
CA SER A 520 -4.57 -10.59 -7.82
C SER A 520 -4.74 -11.56 -8.98
N ARG A 521 -5.82 -11.40 -9.74
CA ARG A 521 -5.99 -12.11 -11.02
C ARG A 521 -5.16 -11.49 -12.15
N PHE A 522 -4.61 -10.29 -11.94
CA PHE A 522 -3.65 -9.68 -12.86
C PHE A 522 -2.21 -9.85 -12.37
N GLN A 523 -1.34 -10.28 -13.27
CA GLN A 523 0.11 -10.29 -13.09
C GLN A 523 0.68 -8.91 -13.42
N GLN A 524 1.76 -8.51 -12.75
CA GLN A 524 2.54 -7.32 -13.13
C GLN A 524 2.86 -7.40 -14.63
N THR A 525 2.68 -6.30 -15.36
CA THR A 525 2.75 -6.26 -16.82
C THR A 525 3.63 -5.11 -17.28
N ILE A 526 4.53 -5.36 -18.23
CA ILE A 526 5.35 -4.33 -18.86
C ILE A 526 4.61 -3.75 -20.07
N LEU A 527 4.22 -2.48 -19.99
CA LEU A 527 3.70 -1.70 -21.10
C LEU A 527 4.31 -0.29 -21.07
N HIS A 528 4.98 0.06 -22.16
CA HIS A 528 5.67 1.33 -22.32
C HIS A 528 4.77 2.56 -22.02
N GLN A 529 5.23 3.48 -21.16
CA GLN A 529 4.46 4.62 -20.63
C GLN A 529 3.64 5.40 -21.67
N ALA A 530 4.18 5.66 -22.87
CA ALA A 530 3.44 6.39 -23.90
C ALA A 530 2.13 5.70 -24.33
N ARG A 531 2.09 4.35 -24.29
CA ARG A 531 0.85 3.59 -24.56
C ARG A 531 -0.12 3.72 -23.40
N VAL A 532 0.35 3.68 -22.15
CA VAL A 532 -0.47 3.91 -20.95
C VAL A 532 -1.13 5.29 -20.98
N GLU A 533 -0.33 6.34 -21.24
CA GLU A 533 -0.84 7.70 -21.43
C GLU A 533 -1.80 7.80 -22.62
N THR A 534 -1.58 7.04 -23.70
CA THR A 534 -2.49 7.03 -24.85
C THR A 534 -3.83 6.38 -24.53
N HIS A 535 -3.86 5.21 -23.87
CA HIS A 535 -5.12 4.54 -23.50
C HIS A 535 -5.98 5.41 -22.57
N LEU A 536 -5.36 6.07 -21.57
CA LEU A 536 -6.04 7.04 -20.69
C LEU A 536 -6.58 8.26 -21.45
N LEU A 537 -5.84 8.77 -22.43
CA LEU A 537 -6.28 9.95 -23.21
C LEU A 537 -7.33 9.61 -24.28
N GLU A 538 -7.33 8.39 -24.81
CA GLU A 538 -8.41 7.88 -25.66
C GLU A 538 -9.70 7.72 -24.86
N ASP A 539 -9.65 7.05 -23.70
CA ASP A 539 -10.82 6.85 -22.83
C ASP A 539 -11.39 8.17 -22.28
N ALA A 540 -10.52 9.11 -21.87
CA ALA A 540 -10.91 10.47 -21.51
C ALA A 540 -11.60 11.23 -22.66
N SER A 541 -11.14 11.02 -23.90
CA SER A 541 -11.72 11.63 -25.09
C SER A 541 -13.08 11.02 -25.41
N ASP A 542 -13.24 9.70 -25.29
CA ASP A 542 -14.49 9.00 -25.55
C ASP A 542 -15.58 9.44 -24.54
N HIS A 543 -15.26 9.49 -23.24
CA HIS A 543 -16.18 9.94 -22.19
C HIS A 543 -16.52 11.43 -22.28
N SER A 544 -15.56 12.30 -22.59
CA SER A 544 -15.79 13.74 -22.71
C SER A 544 -16.25 14.23 -24.09
N GLN A 545 -16.43 13.32 -25.06
CA GLN A 545 -16.71 13.65 -26.47
C GLN A 545 -15.65 14.61 -27.06
N GLY A 546 -14.37 14.40 -26.71
CA GLY A 546 -13.23 15.18 -27.16
C GLY A 546 -13.14 16.60 -26.60
N LYS A 547 -13.92 16.94 -25.56
CA LYS A 547 -13.89 18.24 -24.87
C LYS A 547 -12.71 18.37 -23.91
N ILE A 548 -12.33 17.28 -23.24
CA ILE A 548 -11.26 17.25 -22.25
C ILE A 548 -10.04 16.55 -22.86
N ALA A 549 -8.95 17.31 -23.04
CA ALA A 549 -7.68 16.83 -23.58
C ALA A 549 -6.52 17.72 -23.08
N PRO A 550 -5.26 17.23 -23.10
CA PRO A 550 -4.09 18.07 -22.82
C PRO A 550 -3.89 19.17 -23.85
N GLU A 551 -3.78 20.39 -23.37
CA GLU A 551 -3.34 21.57 -24.12
C GLU A 551 -1.82 21.63 -24.09
N ARG A 552 -1.22 21.23 -25.22
CA ARG A 552 0.23 21.16 -25.46
C ARG A 552 0.80 22.54 -25.82
N CYS A 553 2.10 22.71 -25.65
CA CYS A 553 2.81 24.00 -25.77
C CYS A 553 2.32 25.06 -24.77
N MET A 554 1.84 24.67 -23.58
CA MET A 554 1.30 25.61 -22.58
C MET A 554 2.17 25.65 -21.33
N LEU A 555 2.70 26.82 -20.97
CA LEU A 555 3.56 27.03 -19.81
C LEU A 555 2.93 28.00 -18.80
N PRO A 556 2.53 27.53 -17.61
CA PRO A 556 2.18 28.42 -16.50
C PRO A 556 3.37 29.27 -16.05
N GLU A 557 3.16 30.58 -15.92
CA GLU A 557 4.19 31.55 -15.55
C GLU A 557 3.99 32.14 -14.16
N THR A 558 2.73 32.40 -13.77
CA THR A 558 2.35 32.84 -12.41
C THR A 558 1.21 32.00 -11.86
N LEU A 559 1.23 31.80 -10.54
CA LEU A 559 0.16 31.20 -9.74
C LEU A 559 -0.16 32.14 -8.58
N GLU A 560 -1.32 32.78 -8.65
CA GLU A 560 -1.86 33.62 -7.59
C GLU A 560 -2.99 32.87 -6.86
N PHE A 561 -3.03 32.97 -5.53
CA PHE A 561 -4.02 32.27 -4.71
C PHE A 561 -4.64 33.20 -3.66
N ASP A 562 -5.93 33.49 -3.82
CA ASP A 562 -6.73 34.25 -2.86
C ASP A 562 -7.19 33.35 -1.70
N GLN A 563 -6.49 33.48 -0.59
CA GLN A 563 -6.76 32.76 0.66
C GLN A 563 -8.09 33.19 1.34
N ALA A 564 -8.63 34.38 1.02
CA ALA A 564 -9.93 34.82 1.53
C ALA A 564 -11.08 34.20 0.72
N ALA A 565 -10.99 34.27 -0.62
CA ALA A 565 -11.95 33.64 -1.52
C ALA A 565 -11.97 32.10 -1.41
N SER A 566 -10.87 31.47 -0.97
CA SER A 566 -10.79 30.01 -0.83
C SER A 566 -11.86 29.39 0.09
N LYS A 567 -12.47 30.18 0.97
CA LYS A 567 -13.58 29.77 1.86
C LYS A 567 -14.91 29.56 1.13
N ASP A 568 -15.16 30.26 0.02
CA ASP A 568 -16.37 30.06 -0.78
C ASP A 568 -16.15 28.93 -1.79
N THR A 569 -16.84 27.81 -1.60
CA THR A 569 -16.77 26.61 -2.45
C THR A 569 -16.93 26.91 -3.95
N GLN A 570 -17.73 27.90 -4.32
CA GLN A 570 -18.08 28.22 -5.71
C GLN A 570 -17.15 29.26 -6.36
N ALA A 571 -16.34 29.97 -5.56
CA ALA A 571 -15.39 30.96 -6.03
C ALA A 571 -14.22 30.34 -6.80
N TYR A 572 -13.53 31.17 -7.58
CA TYR A 572 -12.33 30.83 -8.35
C TYR A 572 -11.10 31.50 -7.69
N PRO A 573 -10.59 30.99 -6.54
CA PRO A 573 -9.52 31.63 -5.78
C PRO A 573 -8.14 31.52 -6.44
N ILE A 574 -8.00 30.74 -7.51
CA ILE A 574 -6.74 30.48 -8.20
C ILE A 574 -6.73 31.27 -9.50
N THR A 575 -5.70 32.09 -9.72
CA THR A 575 -5.46 32.75 -11.00
C THR A 575 -4.10 32.29 -11.56
N LEU A 576 -4.14 31.72 -12.75
CA LEU A 576 -2.95 31.33 -13.54
C LEU A 576 -2.75 32.33 -14.67
N LYS A 577 -1.50 32.68 -14.96
CA LYS A 577 -1.10 33.20 -16.28
C LYS A 577 -0.40 32.10 -17.05
N VAL A 578 -0.90 31.75 -18.22
CA VAL A 578 -0.39 30.67 -19.06
C VAL A 578 0.13 31.25 -20.36
N ARG A 579 1.42 31.07 -20.63
CA ARG A 579 2.07 31.47 -21.88
C ARG A 579 1.98 30.32 -22.89
N HIS A 580 1.51 30.66 -24.09
CA HIS A 580 1.60 29.77 -25.24
C HIS A 580 3.08 29.73 -25.69
N LEU A 581 3.65 28.55 -25.88
CA LEU A 581 5.02 28.37 -26.36
C LEU A 581 5.06 28.21 -27.87
N SER A 582 6.17 28.61 -28.50
CA SER A 582 6.45 28.19 -29.88
C SER A 582 6.84 26.70 -29.94
N ASP A 583 6.80 26.11 -31.13
CA ASP A 583 7.27 24.74 -31.35
C ASP A 583 8.76 24.57 -30.98
N GLU A 584 9.58 25.62 -31.16
CA GLU A 584 11.02 25.63 -30.81
C GLU A 584 11.32 25.75 -29.30
N GLU A 585 10.40 26.37 -28.55
CA GLU A 585 10.47 26.43 -27.08
C GLU A 585 9.95 25.14 -26.45
N SER A 586 8.87 24.59 -26.99
CA SER A 586 8.22 23.37 -26.48
C SER A 586 8.95 22.08 -26.87
N ASN A 587 9.86 22.12 -27.86
CA ASN A 587 10.77 21.04 -28.25
C ASN A 587 12.26 21.47 -28.18
N PRO A 588 12.88 21.54 -26.99
CA PRO A 588 14.27 21.95 -26.84
C PRO A 588 15.27 21.02 -27.56
N THR A 589 16.31 21.59 -28.19
CA THR A 589 17.37 20.83 -28.91
C THR A 589 18.10 19.78 -28.06
N ALA A 590 18.08 19.89 -26.72
CA ALA A 590 18.57 18.85 -25.82
C ALA A 590 17.79 17.50 -25.89
N TYR A 591 16.67 17.46 -26.61
CA TYR A 591 15.86 16.26 -26.84
C TYR A 591 16.38 15.45 -28.03
N THR A 592 16.98 16.12 -29.03
CA THR A 592 17.71 15.50 -30.13
C THR A 592 19.16 15.29 -29.71
N GLY A 593 19.51 14.06 -29.31
CA GLY A 593 20.81 13.78 -28.70
C GLY A 593 22.00 14.20 -29.55
N GLU A 594 22.95 14.91 -28.94
CA GLU A 594 24.19 15.40 -29.59
C GLU A 594 25.07 14.24 -30.13
N ASN A 595 24.82 13.01 -29.66
CA ASN A 595 25.54 11.78 -30.04
C ASN A 595 24.74 10.93 -31.04
N GLY A 596 24.86 11.24 -32.34
CA GLY A 596 24.69 10.25 -33.41
C GLY A 596 23.29 9.62 -33.60
N GLY A 597 22.22 10.27 -33.16
CA GLY A 597 20.84 9.88 -33.48
C GLY A 597 20.16 8.87 -32.53
N THR A 598 20.86 8.39 -31.49
CA THR A 598 20.22 7.55 -30.45
C THR A 598 19.37 8.42 -29.50
N ARG A 599 18.12 8.03 -29.26
CA ARG A 599 17.19 8.78 -28.39
C ARG A 599 17.62 8.69 -26.92
N SER A 600 17.56 9.80 -26.19
CA SER A 600 17.94 9.88 -24.77
C SER A 600 16.79 10.34 -23.89
N GLY A 601 16.74 9.89 -22.64
CA GLY A 601 15.87 10.39 -21.59
C GLY A 601 16.53 11.37 -20.62
N LEU A 602 17.80 11.71 -20.81
CA LEU A 602 18.59 12.50 -19.85
C LEU A 602 17.98 13.87 -19.55
N PHE A 603 17.33 14.51 -20.52
CA PHE A 603 16.65 15.80 -20.35
C PHE A 603 15.38 15.76 -19.46
N ARG A 604 14.92 14.55 -19.07
CA ARG A 604 13.82 14.32 -18.10
C ARG A 604 14.31 13.58 -16.84
N SER A 605 15.60 13.30 -16.75
CA SER A 605 16.15 12.58 -15.59
C SER A 605 16.19 13.48 -14.35
N SER A 606 16.32 12.88 -13.16
CA SER A 606 16.56 13.58 -11.89
C SER A 606 17.91 14.34 -11.81
N LEU A 607 18.61 14.47 -12.94
CA LEU A 607 19.94 15.05 -13.10
C LEU A 607 19.91 16.51 -13.59
N LEU A 608 18.76 17.03 -14.02
CA LEU A 608 18.56 18.47 -14.20
C LEU A 608 18.27 19.14 -12.86
N SER A 609 18.67 20.39 -12.70
CA SER A 609 18.08 21.29 -11.71
C SER A 609 16.77 21.88 -12.24
N ALA A 610 15.87 22.29 -11.33
CA ALA A 610 14.62 22.93 -11.71
C ALA A 610 14.82 24.25 -12.49
N ALA A 611 15.94 24.94 -12.26
CA ALA A 611 16.30 26.17 -12.97
C ALA A 611 16.74 25.89 -14.42
N GLU A 612 17.54 24.83 -14.64
CA GLU A 612 17.89 24.38 -15.99
C GLU A 612 16.65 23.91 -16.76
N GLU A 613 15.75 23.15 -16.11
CA GLU A 613 14.53 22.70 -16.78
C GLU A 613 13.62 23.89 -17.17
N GLU A 614 13.49 24.93 -16.34
CA GLU A 614 12.75 26.14 -16.73
C GLU A 614 13.42 26.92 -17.87
N ALA A 615 14.76 27.02 -17.87
CA ALA A 615 15.52 27.72 -18.91
C ALA A 615 15.36 27.09 -20.30
N LEU A 616 15.06 25.79 -20.39
CA LEU A 616 14.76 25.12 -21.66
C LEU A 616 13.53 25.69 -22.39
N TYR A 617 12.54 26.22 -21.65
CA TYR A 617 11.22 26.64 -22.17
C TYR A 617 11.00 28.17 -22.16
N LYS A 618 11.96 28.95 -21.67
CA LYS A 618 11.90 30.42 -21.59
C LYS A 618 12.97 31.03 -22.51
N LYS A 619 12.70 31.08 -23.82
CA LYS A 619 13.65 31.61 -24.82
C LYS A 619 13.19 32.91 -25.48
N SER A 620 11.89 33.25 -25.44
CA SER A 620 11.32 34.42 -26.10
C SER A 620 10.20 35.08 -25.28
N ASP A 621 10.24 36.42 -25.18
CA ASP A 621 9.20 37.25 -24.54
C ASP A 621 7.99 37.55 -25.47
N LYS A 622 7.98 37.04 -26.71
CA LYS A 622 7.04 37.47 -27.77
C LYS A 622 5.76 36.64 -27.92
N ASN A 623 5.27 36.01 -26.85
CA ASN A 623 4.17 35.04 -26.97
C ASN A 623 2.87 35.54 -26.31
N GLN A 624 1.75 34.98 -26.78
CA GLN A 624 0.43 35.20 -26.19
C GLN A 624 0.37 34.62 -24.77
N ILE A 625 -0.16 35.41 -23.83
CA ILE A 625 -0.46 34.98 -22.46
C ILE A 625 -1.97 35.06 -22.27
N GLU A 626 -2.57 33.97 -21.79
CA GLU A 626 -3.95 33.96 -21.31
C GLU A 626 -4.00 33.97 -19.78
N THR A 627 -5.13 34.40 -19.23
CA THR A 627 -5.41 34.31 -17.79
C THR A 627 -6.47 33.24 -17.57
N VAL A 628 -6.23 32.30 -16.66
CA VAL A 628 -7.14 31.19 -16.35
C VAL A 628 -7.48 31.24 -14.88
N LYS A 629 -8.76 31.41 -14.55
CA LYS A 629 -9.27 31.37 -13.18
C LYS A 629 -9.85 29.99 -12.88
N ALA A 630 -9.40 29.37 -11.78
CA ALA A 630 -9.75 28.01 -11.43
C ALA A 630 -10.38 27.91 -10.03
N ARG A 631 -11.34 26.99 -9.84
CA ARG A 631 -11.86 26.63 -8.51
C ARG A 631 -10.90 25.71 -7.77
N TYR A 632 -10.30 24.78 -8.50
CA TYR A 632 -9.31 23.82 -8.01
C TYR A 632 -8.13 23.69 -9.00
N LEU A 633 -6.96 23.34 -8.48
CA LEU A 633 -5.77 23.07 -9.29
C LEU A 633 -5.10 21.76 -8.86
N ILE A 634 -4.62 20.97 -9.82
CA ILE A 634 -3.85 19.74 -9.60
C ILE A 634 -2.48 19.87 -10.28
N GLY A 635 -1.41 19.95 -9.48
CA GLY A 635 -0.03 19.93 -9.94
C GLY A 635 0.47 18.50 -10.14
N CYS A 636 0.50 18.08 -11.41
CA CYS A 636 1.02 16.79 -11.89
C CYS A 636 2.35 16.98 -12.65
N ASP A 637 3.09 18.05 -12.34
CA ASP A 637 4.19 18.62 -13.12
C ASP A 637 5.59 18.10 -12.75
N GLY A 638 5.64 16.90 -12.17
CA GLY A 638 6.85 16.09 -12.03
C GLY A 638 7.81 16.50 -10.90
N ALA A 639 8.98 15.84 -10.86
CA ALA A 639 9.95 15.96 -9.77
C ALA A 639 10.40 17.41 -9.48
N HIS A 640 10.48 18.26 -10.51
CA HIS A 640 10.85 19.68 -10.40
C HIS A 640 9.66 20.65 -10.32
N SER A 641 8.45 20.11 -10.06
CA SER A 641 7.14 20.79 -9.97
C SER A 641 7.27 22.29 -9.72
N TRP A 642 6.89 23.06 -10.74
CA TRP A 642 6.75 24.51 -10.66
C TRP A 642 5.62 24.85 -9.69
N THR A 643 4.50 24.13 -9.76
CA THR A 643 3.34 24.30 -8.89
C THR A 643 3.72 24.22 -7.42
N ARG A 644 4.44 23.15 -7.02
CA ARG A 644 4.96 22.97 -5.65
C ARG A 644 5.82 24.14 -5.21
N ARG A 645 6.71 24.62 -6.09
CA ARG A 645 7.64 25.71 -5.79
C ARG A 645 6.93 27.06 -5.63
N GLN A 646 5.91 27.35 -6.44
CA GLN A 646 5.07 28.55 -6.27
C GLN A 646 4.31 28.53 -4.93
N LEU A 647 3.92 27.35 -4.45
CA LEU A 647 3.30 27.19 -3.11
C LEU A 647 4.28 27.31 -1.94
N GLY A 648 5.60 27.30 -2.20
CA GLY A 648 6.64 27.28 -1.18
C GLY A 648 6.80 25.94 -0.44
N ILE A 649 6.17 24.87 -0.95
CA ILE A 649 6.19 23.54 -0.31
C ILE A 649 7.55 22.88 -0.58
N LYS A 650 8.26 22.47 0.48
CA LYS A 650 9.58 21.84 0.33
C LYS A 650 9.46 20.35 0.07
N MET A 651 10.47 19.81 -0.60
CA MET A 651 10.73 18.38 -0.73
C MET A 651 11.79 17.99 0.31
N ILE A 652 11.43 17.16 1.28
CA ILE A 652 12.31 16.59 2.30
C ILE A 652 12.78 15.22 1.82
N GLY A 653 14.08 14.95 1.93
CA GLY A 653 14.65 13.62 1.75
C GLY A 653 16.03 13.65 1.11
N ASP A 654 16.76 12.56 1.29
CA ASP A 654 18.16 12.44 0.91
C ASP A 654 18.32 11.94 -0.53
N GLN A 655 19.45 12.30 -1.14
CA GLN A 655 19.97 11.61 -2.32
C GLN A 655 21.05 10.63 -1.88
N THR A 656 20.98 9.40 -2.38
CA THR A 656 22.06 8.42 -2.25
C THR A 656 23.12 8.68 -3.30
N ASN A 657 24.37 8.31 -3.04
CA ASN A 657 25.49 8.57 -3.97
C ASN A 657 25.51 7.65 -5.21
N PHE A 658 24.46 6.84 -5.45
CA PHE A 658 24.43 5.81 -6.49
C PHE A 658 23.78 6.30 -7.79
N VAL A 659 24.53 6.17 -8.89
CA VAL A 659 24.08 6.44 -10.25
C VAL A 659 23.68 5.14 -10.94
N TRP A 660 22.58 5.16 -11.68
CA TRP A 660 22.11 4.04 -12.49
C TRP A 660 21.86 4.49 -13.92
N GLY A 661 22.36 3.71 -14.87
CA GLY A 661 22.03 3.81 -16.29
C GLY A 661 20.83 2.94 -16.64
N VAL A 662 20.12 3.29 -17.72
CA VAL A 662 19.06 2.48 -18.33
C VAL A 662 19.34 2.36 -19.82
N LEU A 663 19.17 1.16 -20.38
CA LEU A 663 19.27 0.87 -21.81
C LEU A 663 18.06 0.06 -22.26
N ASP A 664 17.41 0.52 -23.33
CA ASP A 664 16.42 -0.25 -24.10
C ASP A 664 17.06 -0.70 -25.42
N MET A 665 17.22 -2.00 -25.57
CA MET A 665 17.91 -2.61 -26.72
C MET A 665 17.35 -3.99 -27.04
N ILE A 666 17.63 -4.49 -28.24
CA ILE A 666 17.40 -5.90 -28.59
C ILE A 666 18.75 -6.62 -28.37
N PRO A 667 18.88 -7.49 -27.35
CA PRO A 667 20.16 -8.08 -26.97
C PRO A 667 20.50 -9.34 -27.78
N LEU A 668 21.71 -9.39 -28.31
CA LEU A 668 22.39 -10.62 -28.72
C LEU A 668 23.23 -11.10 -27.54
N THR A 669 22.84 -12.20 -26.89
CA THR A 669 23.47 -12.67 -25.65
C THR A 669 23.29 -14.17 -25.47
N ASN A 670 24.23 -14.81 -24.76
CA ASN A 670 24.08 -16.17 -24.24
C ASN A 670 23.63 -16.23 -22.77
N PHE A 671 23.24 -15.10 -22.16
CA PHE A 671 22.66 -15.06 -20.83
C PHE A 671 21.28 -15.74 -20.84
N PRO A 672 21.10 -16.88 -20.14
CA PRO A 672 19.96 -17.77 -20.38
C PRO A 672 18.62 -17.19 -19.94
N ASP A 673 18.63 -16.21 -19.04
CA ASP A 673 17.43 -15.60 -18.46
C ASP A 673 17.15 -14.19 -19.00
N ILE A 674 17.72 -13.79 -20.13
CA ILE A 674 17.53 -12.43 -20.71
C ILE A 674 16.04 -12.08 -21.00
N ARG A 675 15.18 -13.09 -21.12
CA ARG A 675 13.72 -12.93 -21.30
C ARG A 675 12.90 -13.07 -20.01
N MET A 676 13.55 -13.23 -18.85
CA MET A 676 12.93 -13.22 -17.52
C MET A 676 13.29 -11.92 -16.79
N ARG A 677 12.52 -11.55 -15.75
CA ARG A 677 12.98 -10.53 -14.82
C ARG A 677 14.17 -11.08 -14.06
N CYS A 678 15.28 -10.35 -14.01
CA CYS A 678 16.44 -10.78 -13.25
C CYS A 678 16.91 -9.69 -12.30
N ALA A 679 17.30 -10.10 -11.09
CA ALA A 679 18.17 -9.34 -10.22
C ALA A 679 19.57 -9.99 -10.30
N VAL A 680 20.54 -9.26 -10.84
CA VAL A 680 21.92 -9.74 -11.03
C VAL A 680 22.86 -8.92 -10.18
N HIS A 681 23.54 -9.56 -9.24
CA HIS A 681 24.68 -8.99 -8.51
C HIS A 681 25.95 -9.67 -8.99
N SER A 682 26.95 -8.89 -9.42
CA SER A 682 28.31 -9.39 -9.66
C SER A 682 29.17 -9.21 -8.42
N ALA A 683 30.30 -9.92 -8.33
CA ALA A 683 31.23 -9.79 -7.20
C ALA A 683 31.76 -8.35 -7.03
N ASN A 684 32.16 -7.70 -8.12
CA ASN A 684 32.91 -6.44 -8.08
C ASN A 684 32.49 -5.37 -9.11
N ALA A 685 31.66 -5.69 -10.10
CA ALA A 685 31.31 -4.76 -11.18
C ALA A 685 29.98 -4.00 -10.95
N GLY A 686 29.27 -4.29 -9.85
CA GLY A 686 27.94 -3.73 -9.55
C GLY A 686 26.80 -4.68 -9.91
N SER A 687 25.60 -4.13 -10.03
CA SER A 687 24.34 -4.86 -10.17
C SER A 687 23.57 -4.48 -11.44
N VAL A 688 22.83 -5.43 -12.03
CA VAL A 688 21.94 -5.22 -13.18
C VAL A 688 20.54 -5.75 -12.84
N MET A 689 19.50 -5.00 -13.19
CA MET A 689 18.13 -5.52 -13.28
C MET A 689 17.74 -5.69 -14.75
N VAL A 690 17.29 -6.89 -15.12
CA VAL A 690 16.77 -7.21 -16.46
C VAL A 690 15.25 -7.13 -16.42
N ILE A 691 14.65 -6.40 -17.36
CA ILE A 691 13.20 -6.28 -17.54
C ILE A 691 12.84 -6.59 -19.01
N PRO A 692 12.19 -7.72 -19.32
CA PRO A 692 11.79 -8.06 -20.68
C PRO A 692 10.63 -7.15 -21.14
N GLN A 693 10.78 -6.52 -22.31
CA GLN A 693 9.74 -5.70 -22.94
C GLN A 693 9.07 -6.45 -24.12
N PRO A 694 7.92 -5.96 -24.63
CA PRO A 694 7.32 -6.43 -25.88
C PRO A 694 8.26 -6.33 -27.10
N LYS A 695 7.90 -6.98 -28.21
CA LYS A 695 8.61 -6.94 -29.52
C LYS A 695 10.11 -7.32 -29.46
N GLY A 696 10.53 -8.10 -28.46
CA GLY A 696 11.91 -8.57 -28.31
C GLY A 696 12.87 -7.59 -27.62
N LEU A 697 12.44 -6.35 -27.34
CA LEU A 697 13.19 -5.38 -26.55
C LEU A 697 13.42 -5.89 -25.12
N VAL A 698 14.53 -5.47 -24.52
CA VAL A 698 14.86 -5.69 -23.12
C VAL A 698 15.35 -4.36 -22.54
N ARG A 699 14.77 -3.98 -21.41
CA ARG A 699 15.28 -2.89 -20.58
C ARG A 699 16.28 -3.44 -19.58
N LEU A 700 17.46 -2.86 -19.56
CA LEU A 700 18.47 -3.11 -18.53
C LEU A 700 18.57 -1.86 -17.64
N TYR A 701 18.52 -2.05 -16.32
CA TYR A 701 18.95 -1.05 -15.35
C TYR A 701 20.34 -1.45 -14.84
N ILE A 702 21.34 -0.59 -15.00
CA ILE A 702 22.76 -0.89 -14.73
C ILE A 702 23.25 0.04 -13.61
N GLN A 703 23.79 -0.50 -12.53
CA GLN A 703 24.53 0.28 -11.54
C GLN A 703 25.84 0.78 -12.18
N LEU A 704 26.01 2.10 -12.31
CA LEU A 704 27.24 2.66 -12.87
C LEU A 704 28.32 2.84 -11.79
N PRO A 705 29.61 2.69 -12.12
CA PRO A 705 30.73 2.91 -11.19
C PRO A 705 31.02 4.42 -10.99
N ILE A 706 29.96 5.22 -10.89
CA ILE A 706 30.02 6.67 -10.69
C ILE A 706 29.47 6.96 -9.29
N GLN A 707 30.25 7.67 -8.49
CA GLN A 707 29.84 8.16 -7.17
C GLN A 707 29.75 9.69 -7.21
N VAL A 708 28.60 10.23 -6.82
CA VAL A 708 28.39 11.68 -6.67
C VAL A 708 28.60 12.03 -5.20
N LYS A 709 29.34 13.11 -4.90
CA LYS A 709 29.49 13.56 -3.51
C LYS A 709 28.22 14.29 -3.05
N PRO A 710 27.87 14.24 -1.75
CA PRO A 710 26.73 15.00 -1.22
C PRO A 710 26.82 16.49 -1.56
N GLY A 711 25.82 17.00 -2.30
CA GLY A 711 25.74 18.40 -2.73
C GLY A 711 26.39 18.72 -4.09
N GLU A 712 27.11 17.79 -4.72
CA GLU A 712 27.58 17.90 -6.11
C GLU A 712 26.50 17.39 -7.09
N TYR A 713 26.46 17.93 -8.31
CA TYR A 713 25.59 17.42 -9.38
C TYR A 713 26.33 16.38 -10.22
N LEU A 714 25.61 15.39 -10.75
CA LEU A 714 26.16 14.40 -11.66
C LEU A 714 26.48 15.05 -13.02
N ASP A 715 27.73 14.92 -13.45
CA ASP A 715 28.15 15.25 -14.81
C ASP A 715 27.50 14.27 -15.81
N ARG A 716 26.48 14.78 -16.50
CA ARG A 716 25.67 14.05 -17.49
C ARG A 716 26.49 13.57 -18.69
N SER A 717 27.62 14.20 -19.01
CA SER A 717 28.46 13.82 -20.15
C SER A 717 29.10 12.43 -19.99
N GLN A 718 29.20 11.94 -18.76
CA GLN A 718 29.76 10.62 -18.42
C GLN A 718 28.77 9.46 -18.67
N ILE A 719 27.47 9.77 -18.87
CA ILE A 719 26.42 8.79 -19.11
C ILE A 719 26.19 8.67 -20.62
N THR A 720 26.93 7.76 -21.26
CA THR A 720 26.79 7.44 -22.69
C THR A 720 26.27 6.01 -22.87
N PRO A 721 25.62 5.68 -24.00
CA PRO A 721 25.16 4.31 -24.27
C PRO A 721 26.29 3.28 -24.14
N ASP A 722 27.48 3.60 -24.63
CA ASP A 722 28.68 2.76 -24.54
C ASP A 722 29.19 2.58 -23.10
N SER A 723 29.14 3.63 -22.26
CA SER A 723 29.55 3.51 -20.85
C SER A 723 28.60 2.61 -20.06
N ILE A 724 27.30 2.70 -20.33
CA ILE A 724 26.28 1.83 -19.73
C ILE A 724 26.42 0.38 -20.23
N LEU A 725 26.55 0.17 -21.55
CA LEU A 725 26.65 -1.16 -22.16
C LEU A 725 27.96 -1.88 -21.77
N SER A 726 29.09 -1.16 -21.73
CA SER A 726 30.36 -1.73 -21.27
C SER A 726 30.33 -2.10 -19.78
N THR A 727 29.54 -1.40 -18.96
CA THR A 727 29.32 -1.77 -17.55
C THR A 727 28.41 -2.99 -17.44
N ALA A 728 27.32 -3.07 -18.23
CA ALA A 728 26.46 -4.27 -18.29
C ALA A 728 27.25 -5.54 -18.68
N ARG A 729 28.14 -5.45 -19.68
CA ARG A 729 29.05 -6.54 -20.09
C ARG A 729 29.94 -7.04 -18.94
N LYS A 730 30.49 -6.13 -18.12
CA LYS A 730 31.31 -6.49 -16.95
C LYS A 730 30.50 -7.20 -15.88
N ILE A 731 29.26 -6.74 -15.64
CA ILE A 731 28.38 -7.33 -14.62
C ILE A 731 27.90 -8.71 -15.04
N LEU A 732 27.51 -8.91 -16.31
CA LEU A 732 27.00 -10.19 -16.82
C LEU A 732 28.08 -11.23 -17.14
N HIS A 733 29.38 -10.90 -17.04
CA HIS A 733 30.47 -11.83 -17.33
C HIS A 733 30.35 -13.14 -16.51
N PRO A 734 30.49 -14.35 -17.10
CA PRO A 734 31.07 -14.65 -18.41
C PRO A 734 30.08 -14.66 -19.59
N TYR A 735 28.84 -14.20 -19.39
CA TYR A 735 27.86 -14.14 -20.47
C TYR A 735 28.15 -12.95 -21.42
N THR A 736 27.96 -13.16 -22.72
CA THR A 736 28.15 -12.12 -23.76
C THR A 736 26.97 -11.15 -23.76
N LEU A 737 27.19 -9.89 -24.16
CA LEU A 737 26.10 -8.93 -24.40
C LEU A 737 26.47 -7.99 -25.55
N GLU A 738 25.75 -8.12 -26.65
CA GLU A 738 25.90 -7.33 -27.87
C GLU A 738 24.53 -6.81 -28.32
N THR A 739 24.53 -5.83 -29.21
CA THR A 739 23.32 -5.32 -29.86
C THR A 739 23.68 -4.60 -31.14
N GLU A 740 22.77 -4.66 -32.12
CA GLU A 740 22.85 -3.88 -33.36
C GLU A 740 22.20 -2.50 -33.19
N HIS A 741 21.31 -2.33 -32.21
CA HIS A 741 20.54 -1.10 -32.03
C HIS A 741 20.13 -0.84 -30.57
N ILE A 742 20.33 0.40 -30.12
CA ILE A 742 19.83 0.93 -28.85
C ILE A 742 18.70 1.90 -29.18
N GLU A 743 17.48 1.55 -28.78
CA GLU A 743 16.27 2.35 -29.04
C GLU A 743 16.25 3.60 -28.15
N TRP A 744 16.65 3.45 -26.88
CA TRP A 744 16.63 4.52 -25.90
C TRP A 744 17.59 4.28 -24.73
N TYR A 745 18.07 5.36 -24.10
CA TYR A 745 18.85 5.29 -22.87
C TYR A 745 18.59 6.47 -21.92
N THR A 746 18.88 6.30 -20.64
CA THR A 746 18.97 7.42 -19.68
C THR A 746 19.94 7.09 -18.54
N GLY A 747 20.18 8.08 -17.67
CA GLY A 747 20.74 7.86 -16.34
C GLY A 747 19.87 8.53 -15.27
N TYR A 748 19.93 8.05 -14.04
CA TYR A 748 19.26 8.68 -12.90
C TYR A 748 20.10 8.56 -11.63
N HIS A 749 19.94 9.55 -10.75
CA HIS A 749 20.49 9.55 -9.40
C HIS A 749 19.39 9.08 -8.45
N ILE A 750 19.68 8.09 -7.59
CA ILE A 750 18.69 7.59 -6.63
C ILE A 750 18.55 8.59 -5.49
N GLY A 751 17.35 9.16 -5.34
CA GLY A 751 16.97 9.90 -4.15
C GLY A 751 15.53 9.60 -3.77
N GLN A 752 15.27 9.55 -2.46
CA GLN A 752 13.94 9.40 -1.89
C GLN A 752 13.53 10.73 -1.29
N ARG A 753 12.42 11.32 -1.76
CA ARG A 753 11.93 12.62 -1.30
C ARG A 753 10.42 12.66 -1.23
N MET A 754 9.88 13.36 -0.24
CA MET A 754 8.45 13.61 -0.04
C MET A 754 8.22 15.10 0.24
N THR A 755 7.07 15.65 -0.13
CA THR A 755 6.68 17.00 0.30
C THR A 755 6.27 17.08 1.76
N GLU A 756 6.41 18.28 2.34
CA GLU A 756 5.86 18.61 3.68
C GLU A 756 4.33 18.62 3.72
N SER A 757 3.67 18.75 2.56
CA SER A 757 2.22 18.72 2.38
C SER A 757 1.86 18.37 0.94
N PHE A 758 0.73 17.68 0.75
CA PHE A 758 0.20 17.32 -0.57
C PHE A 758 -0.68 18.41 -1.22
N GLY A 759 -0.76 19.61 -0.62
CA GLY A 759 -1.50 20.71 -1.21
C GLY A 759 -1.57 21.98 -0.36
N ARG A 760 -2.53 22.85 -0.70
CA ARG A 760 -2.85 24.07 0.04
C ARG A 760 -4.35 24.31 0.09
N ALA A 761 -4.87 24.48 1.31
CA ALA A 761 -6.24 24.88 1.63
C ALA A 761 -7.34 24.07 0.93
N ASN A 762 -7.08 22.79 0.60
CA ASN A 762 -7.95 21.91 -0.19
C ASN A 762 -8.43 22.51 -1.53
N ARG A 763 -7.66 23.45 -2.10
CA ARG A 763 -7.91 24.05 -3.42
C ARG A 763 -6.84 23.72 -4.43
N ILE A 764 -5.60 23.66 -3.98
CA ILE A 764 -4.45 23.33 -4.82
C ILE A 764 -3.88 22.02 -4.29
N PHE A 765 -3.82 21.00 -5.13
CA PHE A 765 -3.28 19.69 -4.82
C PHE A 765 -2.02 19.44 -5.64
N LEU A 766 -1.14 18.59 -5.13
CA LEU A 766 0.03 18.07 -5.83
C LEU A 766 -0.12 16.54 -5.90
N ALA A 767 0.32 15.89 -6.97
CA ALA A 767 0.20 14.43 -7.13
C ALA A 767 1.40 13.79 -7.85
N GLY A 768 1.67 12.52 -7.55
CA GLY A 768 2.80 11.78 -8.12
C GLY A 768 4.17 12.40 -7.81
N ASP A 769 5.06 12.41 -8.79
CA ASP A 769 6.41 13.01 -8.70
C ASP A 769 6.47 14.46 -8.19
N ALA A 770 5.36 15.22 -8.27
CA ALA A 770 5.27 16.54 -7.64
C ALA A 770 5.30 16.47 -6.09
N CYS A 771 4.74 15.39 -5.52
CA CYS A 771 4.70 15.09 -4.09
C CYS A 771 5.84 14.19 -3.63
N HIS A 772 6.13 13.11 -4.34
CA HIS A 772 7.06 12.08 -3.88
C HIS A 772 7.88 11.50 -5.03
N THR A 773 9.17 11.27 -4.77
CA THR A 773 10.10 10.65 -5.73
C THR A 773 10.91 9.59 -5.03
N HIS A 774 11.19 8.47 -5.69
CA HIS A 774 11.88 7.31 -5.13
C HIS A 774 12.64 6.56 -6.24
N SER A 775 13.36 5.48 -5.91
CA SER A 775 14.09 4.70 -6.92
C SER A 775 13.12 3.93 -7.85
N PRO A 776 13.47 3.73 -9.14
CA PRO A 776 12.65 2.94 -10.05
C PRO A 776 12.81 1.43 -9.86
N LYS A 777 13.68 0.96 -8.94
CA LYS A 777 13.96 -0.48 -8.72
C LYS A 777 12.71 -1.28 -8.37
N ALA A 778 11.76 -0.66 -7.68
CA ALA A 778 10.48 -1.26 -7.31
C ALA A 778 9.36 -1.00 -8.35
N GLY A 779 9.61 -0.23 -9.42
CA GLY A 779 8.63 0.06 -10.48
C GLY A 779 7.45 0.96 -10.08
N GLN A 780 7.46 1.58 -8.89
CA GLN A 780 6.24 2.20 -8.34
C GLN A 780 5.87 3.59 -8.86
N GLY A 781 6.79 4.35 -9.46
CA GLY A 781 6.59 5.80 -9.68
C GLY A 781 5.34 6.14 -10.49
N MET A 782 5.20 5.55 -11.68
CA MET A 782 4.02 5.71 -12.53
C MET A 782 2.75 5.17 -11.86
N ASN A 783 2.83 4.00 -11.19
CA ASN A 783 1.68 3.36 -10.55
C ASN A 783 1.13 4.21 -9.40
N THR A 784 1.97 4.59 -8.44
CA THR A 784 1.57 5.44 -7.30
C THR A 784 1.11 6.83 -7.78
N SER A 785 1.78 7.41 -8.79
CA SER A 785 1.38 8.69 -9.38
C SER A 785 -0.03 8.67 -9.97
N MET A 786 -0.42 7.58 -10.65
CA MET A 786 -1.80 7.42 -11.13
C MET A 786 -2.77 7.14 -9.97
N GLN A 787 -2.39 6.32 -8.99
CA GLN A 787 -3.25 6.04 -7.81
C GLN A 787 -3.57 7.30 -6.99
N ASP A 788 -2.66 8.28 -6.94
CA ASP A 788 -2.90 9.54 -6.26
C ASP A 788 -4.04 10.34 -6.90
N THR A 789 -4.01 10.52 -8.23
CA THR A 789 -5.09 11.24 -8.93
C THR A 789 -6.34 10.42 -9.08
N TRP A 790 -6.23 9.09 -9.20
CA TRP A 790 -7.36 8.16 -9.06
C TRP A 790 -8.10 8.34 -7.73
N ASN A 791 -7.38 8.51 -6.61
CA ASN A 791 -7.98 8.78 -5.30
C ASN A 791 -8.54 10.21 -5.15
N LEU A 792 -7.88 11.22 -5.73
CA LEU A 792 -8.30 12.62 -5.64
C LEU A 792 -9.51 12.95 -6.53
N CYS A 793 -9.51 12.45 -7.77
CA CYS A 793 -10.40 12.97 -8.80
C CYS A 793 -11.86 12.50 -8.66
N TRP A 794 -12.14 11.33 -8.06
CA TRP A 794 -13.52 10.99 -7.73
C TRP A 794 -14.09 11.90 -6.63
N LYS A 795 -13.25 12.28 -5.65
CA LYS A 795 -13.62 13.19 -4.54
C LYS A 795 -13.90 14.59 -5.08
N LEU A 796 -13.02 15.11 -5.95
CA LEU A 796 -13.23 16.37 -6.66
C LEU A 796 -14.49 16.32 -7.53
N GLY A 797 -14.69 15.24 -8.29
CA GLY A 797 -15.88 15.02 -9.10
C GLY A 797 -17.16 15.12 -8.25
N SER A 798 -17.27 14.35 -7.17
CA SER A 798 -18.43 14.38 -6.27
C SER A 798 -18.67 15.77 -5.63
N VAL A 799 -17.62 16.48 -5.20
CA VAL A 799 -17.74 17.83 -4.63
C VAL A 799 -18.18 18.86 -5.69
N LEU A 800 -17.64 18.78 -6.90
CA LEU A 800 -17.95 19.71 -7.99
C LEU A 800 -19.32 19.46 -8.61
N THR A 801 -19.79 18.20 -8.66
CA THR A 801 -21.19 17.86 -9.02
C THR A 801 -22.16 18.02 -7.85
N GLY A 802 -21.71 18.55 -6.71
CA GLY A 802 -22.57 18.88 -5.56
C GLY A 802 -23.09 17.69 -4.75
N THR A 803 -22.66 16.46 -5.01
CA THR A 803 -23.11 15.25 -4.31
C THR A 803 -22.36 14.97 -3.00
N ALA A 804 -21.22 15.64 -2.77
CA ALA A 804 -20.44 15.52 -1.54
C ALA A 804 -20.03 16.88 -0.94
N GLU A 805 -19.78 16.88 0.37
CA GLU A 805 -19.25 18.01 1.12
C GLU A 805 -17.74 18.24 0.83
N PRO A 806 -17.26 19.49 0.77
CA PRO A 806 -15.85 19.80 0.48
C PRO A 806 -14.82 19.23 1.47
N ASN A 807 -15.24 18.92 2.71
CA ASN A 807 -14.38 18.25 3.70
C ASN A 807 -13.93 16.86 3.25
N LEU A 808 -14.63 16.23 2.29
CA LEU A 808 -14.19 15.00 1.62
C LEU A 808 -12.77 15.15 1.02
N LEU A 809 -12.39 16.34 0.56
CA LEU A 809 -11.09 16.58 -0.06
C LEU A 809 -9.92 16.51 0.93
N GLU A 810 -10.16 16.73 2.23
CA GLU A 810 -9.13 16.58 3.28
C GLU A 810 -8.58 15.15 3.32
N THR A 811 -9.43 14.18 2.98
CA THR A 811 -9.07 12.75 3.01
C THR A 811 -8.00 12.38 1.99
N TYR A 812 -7.80 13.17 0.92
CA TYR A 812 -6.75 12.92 -0.05
C TYR A 812 -5.36 12.93 0.59
N ALA A 813 -5.03 13.98 1.35
CA ALA A 813 -3.74 14.11 2.01
C ALA A 813 -3.59 13.03 3.09
N THR A 814 -4.60 12.85 3.96
CA THR A 814 -4.52 11.86 5.05
C THR A 814 -4.39 10.42 4.56
N GLU A 815 -4.92 10.12 3.37
CA GLU A 815 -4.76 8.81 2.72
C GLU A 815 -3.40 8.71 2.03
N ARG A 816 -3.09 9.59 1.07
CA ARG A 816 -1.94 9.42 0.17
C ARG A 816 -0.58 9.82 0.77
N GLU A 817 -0.55 10.68 1.79
CA GLU A 817 0.71 11.00 2.48
C GLU A 817 1.28 9.78 3.24
N VAL A 818 0.41 8.98 3.86
CA VAL A 818 0.80 7.74 4.55
C VAL A 818 1.36 6.72 3.54
N VAL A 819 0.75 6.64 2.35
CA VAL A 819 1.18 5.79 1.23
C VAL A 819 2.57 6.17 0.75
N ALA A 820 2.77 7.43 0.38
CA ALA A 820 4.05 7.92 -0.11
C ALA A 820 5.17 7.78 0.92
N ARG A 821 4.86 7.94 2.22
CA ARG A 821 5.82 7.70 3.30
C ARG A 821 6.21 6.23 3.40
N THR A 822 5.23 5.33 3.39
CA THR A 822 5.46 3.87 3.41
C THR A 822 6.28 3.41 2.21
N LEU A 823 6.02 4.00 1.04
CA LEU A 823 6.78 3.82 -0.19
C LEU A 823 8.24 4.25 -0.05
N ILE A 824 8.49 5.40 0.55
CA ILE A 824 9.84 5.93 0.77
C ILE A 824 10.60 5.11 1.83
N ASP A 825 9.96 4.73 2.93
CA ASP A 825 10.56 3.90 3.98
C ASP A 825 10.91 2.50 3.43
N PHE A 826 10.06 1.95 2.57
CA PHE A 826 10.33 0.72 1.83
C PHE A 826 11.48 0.87 0.82
N ASP A 827 11.40 1.85 -0.09
CA ASP A 827 12.41 2.04 -1.15
C ASP A 827 13.78 2.41 -0.57
N THR A 828 13.84 3.09 0.58
CA THR A 828 15.09 3.37 1.30
C THR A 828 15.78 2.08 1.74
N GLN A 829 15.04 1.07 2.20
CA GLN A 829 15.59 -0.24 2.57
C GLN A 829 15.97 -1.04 1.33
N PHE A 830 15.04 -1.14 0.37
CA PHE A 830 15.20 -1.95 -0.85
C PHE A 830 16.34 -1.44 -1.74
N SER A 831 16.43 -0.12 -1.95
CA SER A 831 17.45 0.48 -2.80
C SER A 831 18.86 0.33 -2.25
N ARG A 832 19.04 0.36 -0.92
CA ARG A 832 20.30 0.10 -0.23
C ARG A 832 20.76 -1.34 -0.43
N LEU A 833 19.91 -2.32 -0.11
CA LEU A 833 20.23 -3.75 -0.28
C LEU A 833 20.56 -4.07 -1.75
N PHE A 834 19.83 -3.50 -2.71
CA PHE A 834 20.07 -3.73 -4.14
C PHE A 834 21.28 -2.95 -4.70
N SER A 835 21.85 -1.97 -3.99
CA SER A 835 23.05 -1.22 -4.42
C SER A 835 24.33 -1.60 -3.67
N GLY A 836 24.23 -2.28 -2.51
CA GLY A 836 25.37 -2.75 -1.75
C GLY A 836 26.09 -3.92 -2.44
N LYS A 837 27.32 -4.22 -1.98
CA LYS A 837 28.04 -5.43 -2.41
C LYS A 837 27.47 -6.65 -1.67
N PRO A 838 27.34 -7.82 -2.32
CA PRO A 838 27.08 -9.08 -1.61
C PRO A 838 28.15 -9.32 -0.54
N ALA A 839 27.77 -9.81 0.63
CA ALA A 839 28.73 -10.18 1.67
C ALA A 839 29.66 -11.32 1.20
N SER A 840 30.97 -11.18 1.44
CA SER A 840 31.94 -12.28 1.39
C SER A 840 32.34 -12.68 2.82
N ASP A 841 32.86 -13.90 3.00
CA ASP A 841 33.32 -14.41 4.30
C ASP A 841 34.45 -13.57 4.92
N THR A 842 35.05 -12.64 4.16
CA THR A 842 36.13 -11.75 4.59
C THR A 842 35.72 -10.31 4.92
N ASP A 843 34.49 -9.87 4.60
CA ASP A 843 34.15 -8.42 4.60
C ASP A 843 33.45 -7.88 5.87
N GLY A 844 33.02 -8.73 6.80
CA GLY A 844 32.37 -8.28 8.04
C GLY A 844 31.00 -7.60 7.85
N GLU A 845 30.63 -6.67 8.74
CA GLU A 845 29.27 -6.10 8.86
C GLU A 845 28.81 -5.19 7.69
N ASP A 846 29.69 -4.85 6.73
CA ASP A 846 29.39 -3.93 5.61
C ASP A 846 28.81 -4.61 4.35
N GLY A 847 28.74 -5.95 4.32
CA GLY A 847 28.20 -6.72 3.20
C GLY A 847 26.68 -6.91 3.24
N VAL A 848 26.03 -6.98 2.07
CA VAL A 848 24.59 -7.30 1.96
C VAL A 848 24.38 -8.79 2.20
N ASP A 849 23.64 -9.13 3.27
CA ASP A 849 23.16 -10.50 3.50
C ASP A 849 22.13 -10.89 2.43
N LEU A 850 22.47 -11.93 1.66
CA LEU A 850 21.61 -12.51 0.62
C LEU A 850 20.31 -13.11 1.18
N LYS A 851 20.28 -13.53 2.45
CA LYS A 851 19.06 -14.01 3.11
C LYS A 851 18.16 -12.85 3.48
N GLN A 852 18.67 -11.83 4.18
CA GLN A 852 17.94 -10.58 4.44
C GLN A 852 17.41 -9.94 3.16
N PHE A 853 18.21 -9.91 2.08
CA PHE A 853 17.76 -9.43 0.78
C PHE A 853 16.59 -10.26 0.23
N LYS A 854 16.67 -11.61 0.26
CA LYS A 854 15.56 -12.49 -0.13
C LYS A 854 14.31 -12.27 0.73
N ASP A 855 14.44 -12.07 2.04
CA ASP A 855 13.32 -11.87 2.95
C ASP A 855 12.65 -10.48 2.79
N VAL A 856 13.45 -9.43 2.57
CA VAL A 856 12.95 -8.08 2.25
C VAL A 856 12.31 -8.08 0.86
N PHE A 857 12.88 -8.77 -0.12
CA PHE A 857 12.30 -8.92 -1.46
C PHE A 857 11.02 -9.77 -1.39
N ALA A 858 10.97 -10.85 -0.61
CA ALA A 858 9.75 -11.63 -0.40
C ALA A 858 8.61 -10.76 0.17
N LYS A 859 8.90 -10.01 1.24
CA LYS A 859 7.96 -9.02 1.82
C LYS A 859 7.62 -7.90 0.82
N SER A 860 8.51 -7.54 -0.10
CA SER A 860 8.26 -6.50 -1.09
C SER A 860 7.24 -6.87 -2.16
N HIS A 861 6.90 -8.14 -2.40
CA HIS A 861 6.00 -8.49 -3.52
C HIS A 861 4.60 -7.87 -3.38
N TYR A 862 4.07 -7.83 -2.16
CA TYR A 862 2.80 -7.12 -1.88
C TYR A 862 2.91 -5.63 -2.20
N PHE A 863 4.08 -5.06 -1.90
CA PHE A 863 4.38 -3.66 -2.13
C PHE A 863 4.56 -3.34 -3.62
N SER A 864 5.37 -4.12 -4.34
CA SER A 864 5.58 -3.95 -5.78
C SER A 864 4.31 -4.20 -6.59
N ALA A 865 3.41 -5.07 -6.13
CA ALA A 865 2.11 -5.30 -6.75
C ALA A 865 1.09 -4.16 -6.53
N GLY A 866 1.41 -3.14 -5.72
CA GLY A 866 0.50 -2.05 -5.35
C GLY A 866 -0.61 -2.46 -4.40
N MET A 867 -0.41 -3.54 -3.64
CA MET A 867 -1.46 -4.21 -2.86
C MET A 867 -1.41 -3.87 -1.35
N SER A 868 -0.39 -3.14 -0.87
CA SER A 868 0.14 -3.20 0.51
C SER A 868 0.00 -1.96 1.39
N ILE A 869 -1.08 -1.21 1.19
CA ILE A 869 -1.23 0.19 1.61
C ILE A 869 -1.15 0.47 3.16
N ARG A 870 -1.62 1.63 3.68
CA ARG A 870 -2.71 1.62 4.72
C ARG A 870 -3.60 2.87 4.79
N TYR A 871 -4.93 2.67 4.70
CA TYR A 871 -5.94 3.68 5.08
C TYR A 871 -6.49 3.37 6.48
N GLY A 872 -6.25 4.32 7.40
CA GLY A 872 -6.83 4.30 8.74
C GLY A 872 -8.26 4.83 8.77
N ASP A 873 -8.87 4.81 9.95
CA ASP A 873 -10.20 5.37 10.20
C ASP A 873 -10.28 6.83 9.74
N SER A 874 -11.29 7.16 8.93
CA SER A 874 -11.43 8.48 8.30
C SER A 874 -12.90 8.78 7.98
N LEU A 875 -13.17 9.97 7.45
CA LEU A 875 -14.50 10.38 7.00
C LEU A 875 -15.15 9.37 6.04
N VAL A 876 -14.35 8.67 5.23
CA VAL A 876 -14.78 7.69 4.22
C VAL A 876 -14.26 6.28 4.49
N VAL A 877 -13.69 6.02 5.67
CA VAL A 877 -13.22 4.69 6.11
C VAL A 877 -13.72 4.47 7.54
N GLY A 878 -14.91 3.86 7.67
CA GLY A 878 -15.59 3.64 8.95
C GLY A 878 -15.17 2.34 9.64
N SER A 879 -13.86 2.17 9.90
CA SER A 879 -13.32 0.96 10.55
C SER A 879 -13.87 0.78 11.96
N ALA A 880 -14.04 1.87 12.72
CA ALA A 880 -14.59 1.86 14.07
C ALA A 880 -16.11 1.61 14.11
N LEU A 881 -16.83 1.89 13.03
CA LEU A 881 -18.28 1.65 12.91
C LEU A 881 -18.62 0.23 12.47
N SER A 882 -17.67 -0.45 11.83
CA SER A 882 -17.93 -1.65 11.06
C SER A 882 -18.02 -2.93 11.89
N ARG A 883 -18.99 -3.77 11.53
CA ARG A 883 -19.17 -5.13 12.07
C ARG A 883 -18.24 -6.11 11.35
N GLN A 884 -16.94 -5.96 11.61
CA GLN A 884 -15.87 -6.66 10.91
C GLN A 884 -16.00 -8.20 10.91
N HIS A 885 -16.68 -8.78 11.90
CA HIS A 885 -16.92 -10.21 12.00
C HIS A 885 -17.84 -10.78 10.90
N LEU A 886 -18.67 -9.95 10.25
CA LEU A 886 -19.60 -10.39 9.19
C LEU A 886 -18.89 -10.70 7.87
N ALA A 887 -17.74 -10.08 7.62
CA ALA A 887 -16.89 -10.32 6.45
C ALA A 887 -15.41 -10.27 6.86
N PRO A 888 -14.92 -11.26 7.64
CA PRO A 888 -13.63 -11.22 8.31
C PRO A 888 -12.43 -11.42 7.36
N LYS A 889 -12.66 -11.79 6.10
CA LYS A 889 -11.65 -11.75 5.03
C LYS A 889 -11.80 -10.53 4.11
N LEU A 890 -12.85 -9.71 4.31
CA LEU A 890 -12.99 -8.38 3.73
C LEU A 890 -12.61 -7.14 4.62
N PRO A 891 -11.71 -7.17 5.63
CA PRO A 891 -11.60 -6.05 6.58
C PRO A 891 -11.34 -4.59 6.15
N VAL A 892 -12.11 -3.67 6.72
CA VAL A 892 -12.26 -2.27 6.32
C VAL A 892 -10.98 -1.49 6.01
N GLY A 893 -11.06 -0.74 4.92
CA GLY A 893 -10.03 0.19 4.46
C GLY A 893 -8.97 -0.39 3.53
N GLU A 894 -9.02 -1.67 3.13
CA GLU A 894 -8.10 -2.22 2.10
C GLU A 894 -8.60 -2.11 0.64
N ARG A 895 -8.24 -2.98 -0.33
CA ARG A 895 -8.86 -3.00 -1.70
C ARG A 895 -9.96 -4.05 -1.79
N PHE A 896 -11.00 -3.85 -2.60
CA PHE A 896 -12.04 -4.85 -2.79
C PHE A 896 -11.53 -5.85 -3.82
N PHE A 897 -11.10 -7.02 -3.36
CA PHE A 897 -10.61 -8.05 -4.28
C PHE A 897 -11.79 -8.80 -4.91
N SER A 898 -11.66 -9.07 -6.20
CA SER A 898 -12.71 -9.75 -6.95
C SER A 898 -12.76 -11.24 -6.62
N ALA A 899 -13.98 -11.76 -6.54
CA ALA A 899 -14.29 -13.18 -6.68
C ALA A 899 -15.16 -13.36 -7.94
N GLN A 900 -15.15 -14.57 -8.49
CA GLN A 900 -16.06 -14.90 -9.59
C GLN A 900 -17.48 -15.06 -9.05
N VAL A 901 -18.45 -14.52 -9.78
CA VAL A 901 -19.88 -14.65 -9.52
C VAL A 901 -20.62 -14.96 -10.81
N VAL A 902 -21.85 -15.48 -10.71
CA VAL A 902 -22.70 -15.81 -11.87
C VAL A 902 -23.88 -14.85 -11.91
N ASN A 903 -24.08 -14.13 -13.01
CA ASN A 903 -25.22 -13.24 -13.19
C ASN A 903 -26.54 -14.03 -13.18
N GLN A 904 -27.51 -13.63 -12.34
CA GLN A 904 -28.77 -14.36 -12.15
C GLN A 904 -29.59 -14.44 -13.46
N ALA A 905 -29.61 -13.35 -14.23
CA ALA A 905 -30.42 -13.23 -15.45
C ALA A 905 -29.86 -14.04 -16.63
N SER A 906 -28.56 -13.96 -16.86
CA SER A 906 -27.90 -14.49 -18.07
C SER A 906 -27.11 -15.77 -17.86
N ALA A 907 -26.93 -16.22 -16.60
CA ALA A 907 -26.04 -17.32 -16.22
C ALA A 907 -24.57 -17.13 -16.65
N THR A 908 -24.17 -15.92 -17.05
CA THR A 908 -22.78 -15.59 -17.38
C THR A 908 -21.94 -15.51 -16.12
N ALA A 909 -20.78 -16.16 -16.12
CA ALA A 909 -19.83 -16.06 -15.03
C ALA A 909 -18.84 -14.94 -15.32
N ASP A 910 -18.55 -14.13 -14.31
CA ASP A 910 -17.63 -13.01 -14.44
C ASP A 910 -16.98 -12.68 -13.10
N GLN A 911 -15.96 -11.84 -13.13
CA GLN A 911 -15.37 -11.27 -11.93
C GLN A 911 -16.27 -10.14 -11.42
N LEU A 912 -16.57 -10.13 -10.12
CA LEU A 912 -17.46 -9.14 -9.53
C LEU A 912 -16.99 -7.71 -9.79
N THR A 913 -15.67 -7.44 -9.80
CA THR A 913 -15.12 -6.11 -10.14
C THR A 913 -15.37 -5.68 -11.59
N THR A 914 -15.38 -6.61 -12.55
CA THR A 914 -15.72 -6.33 -13.96
C THR A 914 -17.14 -5.79 -14.10
N ARG A 915 -18.04 -6.26 -13.22
CA ARG A 915 -19.45 -5.84 -13.17
C ARG A 915 -19.70 -4.57 -12.35
N ILE A 916 -18.66 -4.00 -11.74
CA ILE A 916 -18.70 -2.68 -11.08
C ILE A 916 -17.68 -1.71 -11.69
N PRO A 917 -17.84 -1.31 -12.96
CA PRO A 917 -17.02 -0.27 -13.56
C PRO A 917 -17.15 1.06 -12.80
N PHE A 918 -16.19 1.95 -12.99
CA PHE A 918 -16.11 3.25 -12.38
C PHE A 918 -17.09 4.22 -13.04
N THR A 919 -18.05 4.67 -12.24
CA THR A 919 -19.10 5.65 -12.62
C THR A 919 -19.14 6.86 -11.67
N GLY A 920 -18.14 6.99 -10.79
CA GLY A 920 -18.17 7.95 -9.68
C GLY A 920 -19.17 7.64 -8.54
N ALA A 921 -20.11 6.72 -8.76
CA ALA A 921 -21.06 6.27 -7.73
C ALA A 921 -20.40 5.33 -6.71
N TRP A 922 -20.90 5.34 -5.48
CA TRP A 922 -20.58 4.34 -4.45
C TRP A 922 -21.22 2.99 -4.79
N ARG A 923 -20.76 1.90 -4.18
CA ARG A 923 -21.38 0.57 -4.28
C ARG A 923 -21.88 0.11 -2.91
N ILE A 924 -23.09 -0.44 -2.86
CA ILE A 924 -23.61 -1.20 -1.73
C ILE A 924 -23.75 -2.65 -2.19
N LEU A 925 -22.77 -3.48 -1.82
CA LEU A 925 -22.76 -4.90 -2.15
C LEU A 925 -23.52 -5.68 -1.07
N VAL A 926 -24.72 -6.15 -1.40
CA VAL A 926 -25.61 -6.89 -0.52
C VAL A 926 -25.35 -8.38 -0.67
N PHE A 927 -24.57 -8.95 0.24
CA PHE A 927 -24.42 -10.39 0.38
C PHE A 927 -25.64 -10.94 1.14
N ALA A 928 -26.70 -11.23 0.41
CA ALA A 928 -28.03 -11.51 0.96
C ALA A 928 -28.16 -12.84 1.72
N GLY A 929 -27.22 -13.78 1.53
CA GLY A 929 -27.27 -15.14 2.06
C GLY A 929 -28.02 -16.13 1.15
N ASP A 930 -28.49 -17.22 1.74
CA ASP A 930 -29.31 -18.24 1.10
C ASP A 930 -30.78 -17.80 1.01
N VAL A 931 -31.06 -16.96 0.02
CA VAL A 931 -32.39 -16.38 -0.25
C VAL A 931 -33.48 -17.40 -0.64
N ALA A 932 -33.15 -18.68 -0.83
CA ALA A 932 -34.17 -19.74 -0.93
C ALA A 932 -34.87 -19.98 0.43
N GLN A 933 -34.25 -19.57 1.54
CA GLN A 933 -34.86 -19.64 2.86
C GLN A 933 -35.81 -18.44 3.06
N PRO A 934 -37.11 -18.66 3.40
CA PRO A 934 -38.09 -17.58 3.49
C PRO A 934 -37.71 -16.47 4.49
N ALA A 935 -37.04 -16.82 5.59
CA ALA A 935 -36.56 -15.85 6.57
C ALA A 935 -35.47 -14.93 5.99
N VAL A 936 -34.58 -15.44 5.15
CA VAL A 936 -33.51 -14.66 4.51
C VAL A 936 -34.09 -13.73 3.43
N MET A 937 -35.00 -14.24 2.59
CA MET A 937 -35.71 -13.41 1.61
C MET A 937 -36.52 -12.28 2.27
N GLU A 938 -37.10 -12.51 3.46
CA GLU A 938 -37.82 -11.47 4.18
C GLU A 938 -36.89 -10.36 4.73
N ARG A 939 -35.65 -10.70 5.12
CA ARG A 939 -34.62 -9.70 5.45
C ARG A 939 -34.29 -8.83 4.25
N LEU A 940 -34.14 -9.45 3.07
CA LEU A 940 -33.89 -8.76 1.80
C LEU A 940 -35.06 -7.84 1.39
N ARG A 941 -36.32 -8.26 1.60
CA ARG A 941 -37.51 -7.41 1.40
C ARG A 941 -37.51 -6.19 2.30
N ARG A 942 -37.21 -6.35 3.59
CA ARG A 942 -37.13 -5.21 4.54
C ARG A 942 -36.02 -4.23 4.16
N LEU A 943 -34.87 -4.73 3.72
CA LEU A 943 -33.79 -3.88 3.18
C LEU A 943 -34.26 -3.11 1.95
N ASN A 944 -34.95 -3.76 1.00
CA ASN A 944 -35.51 -3.09 -0.18
C ASN A 944 -36.50 -1.99 0.20
N VAL A 945 -37.41 -2.24 1.14
CA VAL A 945 -38.37 -1.23 1.64
C VAL A 945 -37.66 -0.02 2.25
N TYR A 946 -36.55 -0.21 2.98
CA TYR A 946 -35.72 0.91 3.43
C TYR A 946 -35.08 1.63 2.24
N LEU A 947 -34.42 0.91 1.32
CA LEU A 947 -33.72 1.51 0.18
C LEU A 947 -34.68 2.32 -0.71
N ASP A 948 -35.92 1.87 -0.90
CA ASP A 948 -36.96 2.57 -1.67
C ASP A 948 -37.57 3.79 -0.95
N GLY A 949 -37.39 3.89 0.37
CA GLY A 949 -37.85 5.01 1.18
C GLY A 949 -37.15 6.34 0.83
N PRO A 950 -37.82 7.49 1.03
CA PRO A 950 -37.29 8.79 0.61
C PRO A 950 -36.04 9.23 1.40
N GLU A 951 -35.92 8.81 2.67
CA GLU A 951 -34.77 9.14 3.53
C GLU A 951 -33.56 8.21 3.34
N SER A 952 -33.67 7.17 2.50
CA SER A 952 -32.60 6.18 2.33
C SER A 952 -31.37 6.78 1.65
N VAL A 953 -30.20 6.17 1.87
CA VAL A 953 -28.96 6.56 1.19
C VAL A 953 -29.02 6.47 -0.34
N VAL A 954 -29.93 5.67 -0.92
CA VAL A 954 -30.12 5.60 -2.37
C VAL A 954 -30.99 6.75 -2.86
N SER A 955 -32.14 6.97 -2.20
CA SER A 955 -33.11 7.98 -2.64
C SER A 955 -32.63 9.40 -2.33
N LYS A 956 -32.13 9.65 -1.11
CA LYS A 956 -31.78 10.99 -0.59
C LYS A 956 -30.64 11.70 -1.34
N TYR A 957 -29.70 10.92 -1.88
CA TYR A 957 -28.47 11.42 -2.51
C TYR A 957 -28.44 11.31 -4.03
N THR A 958 -29.41 10.63 -4.64
CA THR A 958 -29.50 10.50 -6.10
C THR A 958 -30.43 11.57 -6.67
N PRO A 959 -30.02 12.35 -7.70
CA PRO A 959 -30.89 13.34 -8.33
C PRO A 959 -32.20 12.74 -8.88
N PRO A 960 -33.33 13.46 -8.82
CA PRO A 960 -34.64 12.93 -9.22
C PRO A 960 -34.79 12.67 -10.72
N ASP A 961 -33.97 13.31 -11.56
CA ASP A 961 -33.91 13.16 -13.02
C ASP A 961 -32.84 12.15 -13.50
N GLY A 962 -31.94 11.71 -12.60
CA GLY A 962 -30.93 10.70 -12.87
C GLY A 962 -31.45 9.26 -12.86
N LYS A 963 -30.56 8.29 -13.06
CA LYS A 963 -30.85 6.87 -12.79
C LYS A 963 -30.64 6.60 -11.31
N ARG A 964 -31.42 5.67 -10.76
CA ARG A 964 -31.42 5.27 -9.34
C ARG A 964 -30.04 4.87 -8.77
N TRP A 965 -29.07 4.53 -9.62
CA TRP A 965 -27.73 4.07 -9.27
C TRP A 965 -26.60 5.05 -9.66
N ASP A 966 -26.92 6.29 -10.08
CA ASP A 966 -25.91 7.27 -10.56
C ASP A 966 -25.05 7.88 -9.44
N VAL A 967 -25.43 7.67 -8.16
CA VAL A 967 -24.71 8.14 -6.96
C VAL A 967 -24.45 7.01 -5.96
N VAL A 968 -25.44 6.15 -5.69
CA VAL A 968 -25.28 4.95 -4.85
C VAL A 968 -25.86 3.74 -5.59
N ASP A 969 -25.00 2.82 -6.00
CA ASP A 969 -25.37 1.66 -6.80
C ASP A 969 -25.46 0.38 -5.93
N VAL A 970 -26.64 -0.25 -5.91
CA VAL A 970 -26.93 -1.42 -5.07
C VAL A 970 -26.82 -2.69 -5.91
N ILE A 971 -25.98 -3.63 -5.49
CA ILE A 971 -25.74 -4.89 -6.19
C ILE A 971 -25.84 -6.04 -5.20
N THR A 972 -26.61 -7.06 -5.55
CA THR A 972 -26.91 -8.20 -4.68
C THR A 972 -26.16 -9.44 -5.13
N VAL A 973 -25.51 -10.13 -4.18
CA VAL A 973 -24.87 -11.43 -4.38
C VAL A 973 -25.49 -12.44 -3.41
N HIS A 974 -26.21 -13.46 -3.89
CA HIS A 974 -26.79 -14.51 -3.04
C HIS A 974 -26.08 -15.85 -3.22
N CYS A 975 -26.33 -16.82 -2.33
CA CYS A 975 -25.74 -18.16 -2.42
C CYS A 975 -26.77 -19.30 -2.53
N ALA A 976 -28.04 -18.97 -2.76
CA ALA A 976 -29.08 -19.92 -3.17
C ALA A 976 -28.82 -20.50 -4.57
N GLU A 977 -29.41 -21.66 -4.88
CA GLU A 977 -29.32 -22.26 -6.22
C GLU A 977 -29.91 -21.32 -7.30
N ARG A 978 -29.11 -20.92 -8.29
CA ARG A 978 -29.51 -19.97 -9.36
C ARG A 978 -30.85 -20.35 -10.01
N THR A 979 -31.06 -21.65 -10.23
CA THR A 979 -32.22 -22.25 -10.91
C THR A 979 -33.43 -22.50 -10.01
N SER A 980 -33.35 -22.24 -8.70
CA SER A 980 -34.50 -22.38 -7.79
C SER A 980 -35.32 -21.09 -7.63
N LEU A 981 -34.91 -19.98 -8.27
CA LEU A 981 -35.47 -18.64 -8.12
C LEU A 981 -35.50 -17.91 -9.46
N GLU A 982 -36.58 -17.19 -9.72
CA GLU A 982 -36.73 -16.33 -10.89
C GLU A 982 -36.30 -14.88 -10.57
N LEU A 983 -35.94 -14.10 -11.60
CA LEU A 983 -35.55 -12.69 -11.42
C LEU A 983 -36.61 -11.85 -10.69
N TYR A 984 -37.88 -12.13 -10.95
CA TYR A 984 -39.00 -11.36 -10.41
C TYR A 984 -39.42 -11.80 -8.99
N ASP A 985 -38.80 -12.85 -8.43
CA ASP A 985 -38.95 -13.21 -7.01
C ASP A 985 -38.21 -12.23 -6.08
N PHE A 986 -37.23 -11.50 -6.64
CA PHE A 986 -36.44 -10.51 -5.93
C PHE A 986 -37.20 -9.19 -5.74
N PRO A 987 -37.01 -8.50 -4.60
CA PRO A 987 -37.65 -7.21 -4.33
C PRO A 987 -37.28 -6.12 -5.35
N GLN A 988 -38.19 -5.18 -5.61
CA GLN A 988 -38.01 -4.11 -6.60
C GLN A 988 -38.38 -2.74 -6.01
N PRO A 989 -37.79 -1.63 -6.51
CA PRO A 989 -36.76 -1.54 -7.54
C PRO A 989 -35.30 -1.59 -7.06
N SER A 990 -35.02 -1.51 -5.76
CA SER A 990 -33.63 -1.32 -5.27
C SER A 990 -32.76 -2.58 -5.25
N ILE A 991 -33.36 -3.77 -5.12
CA ILE A 991 -32.63 -5.05 -5.19
C ILE A 991 -32.64 -5.60 -6.63
N PHE A 992 -33.79 -5.61 -7.28
CA PHE A 992 -33.95 -5.87 -8.72
C PHE A 992 -34.60 -4.66 -9.40
N HIS A 993 -34.01 -4.17 -10.49
CA HIS A 993 -34.60 -3.11 -11.29
C HIS A 993 -35.07 -3.68 -12.65
N PRO A 994 -36.36 -3.56 -13.05
CA PRO A 994 -36.91 -4.21 -14.25
C PRO A 994 -36.26 -3.87 -15.60
N HIS A 995 -35.41 -2.83 -15.65
CA HIS A 995 -34.64 -2.44 -16.83
C HIS A 995 -33.11 -2.53 -16.64
N ASN A 996 -32.63 -3.20 -15.59
CA ASN A 996 -31.19 -3.39 -15.34
C ASN A 996 -30.93 -4.79 -14.77
N TYR A 997 -30.32 -5.65 -15.59
CA TYR A 997 -30.07 -7.06 -15.30
C TYR A 997 -28.67 -7.32 -14.69
N ASP A 998 -27.83 -6.30 -14.57
CA ASP A 998 -26.48 -6.34 -14.00
C ASP A 998 -26.49 -5.92 -12.51
N ARG A 999 -27.44 -6.47 -11.75
CA ARG A 999 -27.68 -6.14 -10.33
C ARG A 999 -27.79 -7.32 -9.40
N ILE A 1000 -28.10 -8.52 -9.90
CA ILE A 1000 -28.21 -9.74 -9.09
C ILE A 1000 -27.26 -10.80 -9.62
N TYR A 1001 -26.44 -11.30 -8.70
CA TYR A 1001 -25.41 -12.31 -8.95
C TYR A 1001 -25.51 -13.43 -7.91
N VAL A 1002 -24.90 -14.56 -8.23
CA VAL A 1002 -24.91 -15.80 -7.45
C VAL A 1002 -23.48 -16.24 -7.17
N ASP A 1003 -23.21 -16.58 -5.92
CA ASP A 1003 -22.08 -17.41 -5.53
C ASP A 1003 -22.45 -18.88 -5.71
N GLY A 1004 -22.01 -19.46 -6.83
CA GLY A 1004 -22.32 -20.84 -7.20
C GLY A 1004 -21.72 -21.26 -8.54
N PRO A 1005 -21.99 -22.50 -8.98
CA PRO A 1005 -21.37 -23.09 -10.16
C PRO A 1005 -21.84 -22.43 -11.46
N SER A 1006 -20.88 -22.12 -12.32
CA SER A 1006 -21.08 -21.74 -13.72
C SER A 1006 -20.87 -22.92 -14.67
N HIS A 1007 -21.39 -22.80 -15.90
CA HIS A 1007 -21.24 -23.85 -16.91
C HIS A 1007 -19.81 -24.04 -17.44
N TYR A 1008 -18.97 -22.99 -17.42
CA TYR A 1008 -17.66 -22.99 -18.09
C TYR A 1008 -16.47 -22.59 -17.20
N HIS A 1009 -16.71 -21.91 -16.08
CA HIS A 1009 -15.66 -21.32 -15.24
C HIS A 1009 -15.66 -21.86 -13.79
N GLY A 1010 -16.41 -22.93 -13.54
CA GLY A 1010 -16.53 -23.52 -12.19
C GLY A 1010 -17.29 -22.62 -11.21
N ASP A 1011 -17.01 -22.81 -9.92
CA ASP A 1011 -17.61 -22.08 -8.79
C ASP A 1011 -16.58 -21.09 -8.21
N GLY A 1012 -16.99 -19.84 -8.04
CA GLY A 1012 -16.15 -18.75 -7.56
C GLY A 1012 -15.99 -18.68 -6.04
N LYS A 1013 -16.91 -19.30 -5.28
CA LYS A 1013 -16.89 -19.38 -3.81
C LYS A 1013 -16.74 -18.00 -3.12
N ALA A 1014 -17.40 -16.97 -3.63
CA ALA A 1014 -17.33 -15.60 -3.13
C ALA A 1014 -17.61 -15.48 -1.62
N TYR A 1015 -18.62 -16.17 -1.07
CA TYR A 1015 -18.89 -16.14 0.37
C TYR A 1015 -17.74 -16.74 1.17
N GLU A 1016 -17.14 -17.83 0.70
CA GLU A 1016 -15.96 -18.45 1.35
C GLU A 1016 -14.73 -17.56 1.23
N ALA A 1017 -14.51 -16.93 0.07
CA ALA A 1017 -13.41 -16.00 -0.19
C ALA A 1017 -13.47 -14.77 0.72
N TYR A 1018 -14.68 -14.23 0.95
CA TYR A 1018 -14.95 -13.05 1.77
C TYR A 1018 -15.18 -13.37 3.27
N GLY A 1019 -15.41 -14.64 3.59
CA GLY A 1019 -15.67 -15.13 4.96
C GLY A 1019 -17.10 -14.86 5.45
N ILE A 1020 -18.03 -14.57 4.54
CA ILE A 1020 -19.40 -14.16 4.86
C ILE A 1020 -20.27 -15.40 5.14
N SER A 1021 -21.08 -15.36 6.20
CA SER A 1021 -22.05 -16.42 6.52
C SER A 1021 -23.17 -16.46 5.49
N LYS A 1022 -23.59 -17.68 5.11
CA LYS A 1022 -24.72 -17.91 4.20
C LYS A 1022 -26.08 -17.64 4.86
N GLU A 1023 -26.12 -17.65 6.18
CA GLU A 1023 -27.30 -17.46 7.01
C GLU A 1023 -27.47 -15.98 7.42
N GLU A 1024 -26.38 -15.34 7.85
CA GLU A 1024 -26.38 -13.97 8.36
C GLU A 1024 -26.19 -12.92 7.24
N GLY A 1025 -25.40 -13.23 6.22
CA GLY A 1025 -25.08 -12.29 5.14
C GLY A 1025 -24.28 -11.07 5.61
N ALA A 1026 -24.08 -10.10 4.71
CA ALA A 1026 -23.44 -8.82 5.02
C ALA A 1026 -23.82 -7.75 3.99
N ILE A 1027 -23.76 -6.49 4.39
CA ILE A 1027 -23.65 -5.34 3.48
C ILE A 1027 -22.21 -4.84 3.50
N VAL A 1028 -21.65 -4.69 2.30
CA VAL A 1028 -20.28 -4.23 2.04
C VAL A 1028 -20.37 -2.95 1.22
N VAL A 1029 -20.12 -1.79 1.85
CA VAL A 1029 -20.05 -0.50 1.14
C VAL A 1029 -18.67 -0.33 0.52
N VAL A 1030 -18.57 -0.18 -0.81
CA VAL A 1030 -17.31 0.07 -1.53
C VAL A 1030 -17.29 1.48 -2.09
N ARG A 1031 -16.15 2.15 -1.93
CA ARG A 1031 -15.87 3.50 -2.46
C ARG A 1031 -15.80 3.50 -3.99
N PRO A 1032 -16.01 4.65 -4.66
CA PRO A 1032 -15.82 4.77 -6.11
C PRO A 1032 -14.42 4.32 -6.58
N ASP A 1033 -13.36 4.62 -5.82
CA ASP A 1033 -11.97 4.29 -6.22
C ASP A 1033 -11.55 2.83 -6.03
N GLN A 1034 -12.28 2.00 -5.27
CA GLN A 1034 -11.96 0.57 -5.05
C GLN A 1034 -10.54 0.27 -4.46
N CYS A 1035 -9.66 1.26 -4.26
CA CYS A 1035 -8.31 1.21 -3.67
C CYS A 1035 -8.32 1.36 -2.15
N GLU A 1036 -7.45 0.75 -1.35
CA GLU A 1036 -6.26 -0.16 -1.44
C GLU A 1036 -6.04 -0.68 0.01
N THR A 1037 -5.21 -1.70 0.36
CA THR A 1037 -4.28 -1.60 1.56
C THR A 1037 -3.71 -2.81 2.45
N LEU A 1038 -3.17 -3.96 1.97
CA LEU A 1038 -2.80 -5.19 2.78
C LEU A 1038 -1.48 -5.31 3.59
N LEU A 1039 -1.58 -5.80 4.84
CA LEU A 1039 -0.74 -6.89 5.39
C LEU A 1039 -1.56 -7.87 6.28
N VAL A 1040 -1.80 -9.09 5.78
CA VAL A 1040 -2.51 -10.24 6.41
C VAL A 1040 -4.06 -10.12 6.56
N PHE A 1041 -4.81 -10.57 5.53
CA PHE A 1041 -6.27 -10.88 5.44
C PHE A 1041 -7.35 -9.76 5.47
N ILE A 1042 -7.23 -8.65 4.72
CA ILE A 1042 -8.01 -7.41 4.97
C ILE A 1042 -8.53 -6.80 3.57
N SER A 1043 -9.58 -5.94 3.43
CA SER A 1043 -10.21 -5.44 2.13
C SER A 1043 -10.96 -4.06 2.07
N ASN A 1044 -11.34 -3.56 0.88
CA ASN A 1044 -12.06 -2.27 0.74
C ASN A 1044 -13.53 -2.38 1.07
N VAL A 1045 -13.82 -2.15 2.33
CA VAL A 1045 -15.15 -1.83 2.75
C VAL A 1045 -15.08 -0.52 3.50
N GLY A 1046 -15.75 0.52 3.02
CA GLY A 1046 -15.91 1.78 3.75
C GLY A 1046 -16.75 1.57 5.02
N LEU A 1047 -17.68 0.62 4.99
CA LEU A 1047 -18.52 0.18 6.11
C LEU A 1047 -19.04 -1.26 5.92
N ILE A 1048 -18.73 -2.18 6.85
CA ILE A 1048 -19.36 -3.52 6.92
C ILE A 1048 -20.49 -3.48 7.95
N VAL A 1049 -21.71 -3.86 7.56
CA VAL A 1049 -22.87 -3.96 8.47
C VAL A 1049 -23.78 -5.12 8.11
N GLY A 1050 -24.73 -5.48 8.99
CA GLY A 1050 -25.78 -6.44 8.71
C GLY A 1050 -26.92 -5.82 7.88
N LEU A 1051 -27.78 -6.65 7.28
CA LEU A 1051 -28.91 -6.20 6.46
C LEU A 1051 -29.93 -5.34 7.25
N GLU A 1052 -29.99 -5.53 8.56
CA GLU A 1052 -30.85 -4.80 9.49
C GLU A 1052 -30.30 -3.42 9.94
N ASP A 1053 -29.01 -3.14 9.71
CA ASP A 1053 -28.31 -2.00 10.32
C ASP A 1053 -28.39 -0.71 9.49
N THR A 1054 -29.55 -0.44 8.89
CA THR A 1054 -29.72 0.65 7.91
C THR A 1054 -29.36 2.03 8.48
N ALA A 1055 -29.60 2.24 9.78
CA ALA A 1055 -29.21 3.47 10.49
C ALA A 1055 -27.68 3.72 10.52
N LEU A 1056 -26.84 2.68 10.42
CA LEU A 1056 -25.39 2.84 10.29
C LEU A 1056 -24.98 3.23 8.87
N LEU A 1057 -25.75 2.83 7.85
CA LEU A 1057 -25.56 3.34 6.48
C LEU A 1057 -25.90 4.84 6.44
N ASP A 1058 -27.03 5.23 7.01
CA ASP A 1058 -27.46 6.64 7.09
C ASP A 1058 -26.41 7.50 7.83
N ASP A 1059 -25.95 7.06 9.00
CA ASP A 1059 -24.91 7.75 9.79
C ASP A 1059 -23.56 7.84 9.05
N TYR A 1060 -23.17 6.81 8.29
CA TYR A 1060 -21.92 6.86 7.51
C TYR A 1060 -21.99 7.85 6.36
N PHE A 1061 -22.99 7.73 5.47
CA PHE A 1061 -23.09 8.59 4.29
C PHE A 1061 -23.40 10.05 4.65
N SER A 1062 -24.19 10.31 5.71
CA SER A 1062 -24.53 11.69 6.12
C SER A 1062 -23.36 12.55 6.60
N ARG A 1063 -22.20 11.95 6.90
CA ARG A 1063 -20.98 12.68 7.28
C ARG A 1063 -20.32 13.44 6.13
N PHE A 1064 -20.55 13.02 4.89
CA PHE A 1064 -19.85 13.53 3.71
C PHE A 1064 -20.71 13.69 2.44
N MET A 1065 -21.90 13.10 2.37
CA MET A 1065 -22.81 13.25 1.22
C MET A 1065 -23.76 14.43 1.40
N ARG A 1066 -24.04 15.14 0.30
CA ARG A 1066 -25.01 16.22 0.23
C ARG A 1066 -26.35 15.70 -0.31
N PRO A 1067 -27.47 15.84 0.44
CA PRO A 1067 -28.80 15.53 -0.06
C PRO A 1067 -29.14 16.38 -1.29
N ASP A 1068 -29.89 15.82 -2.25
CA ASP A 1068 -30.30 16.59 -3.42
C ASP A 1068 -31.30 17.71 -3.02
N PRO A 1069 -31.06 18.97 -3.42
CA PRO A 1069 -31.89 20.10 -2.99
C PRO A 1069 -33.31 20.10 -3.61
N GLN A 1070 -33.56 19.32 -4.66
CA GLN A 1070 -34.88 19.18 -5.29
C GLN A 1070 -35.71 18.04 -4.68
N GLY A 1071 -35.12 17.28 -3.74
CA GLY A 1071 -35.66 16.02 -3.24
C GLY A 1071 -35.24 14.87 -4.15
N GLY A 1072 -34.40 13.98 -3.62
CA GLY A 1072 -33.79 12.91 -4.40
C GLY A 1072 -34.75 11.79 -4.84
N TYR A 1073 -34.22 10.89 -5.66
CA TYR A 1073 -34.95 9.88 -6.44
C TYR A 1073 -35.89 8.97 -5.60
N PRO A 1074 -37.22 9.13 -5.69
CA PRO A 1074 -38.17 8.26 -4.99
C PRO A 1074 -38.22 6.86 -5.60
N GLY A 1075 -38.16 5.80 -4.78
CA GLY A 1075 -38.32 4.42 -5.27
C GLY A 1075 -39.68 4.19 -5.97
N SER A 1076 -40.71 4.95 -5.60
CA SER A 1076 -42.05 4.92 -6.19
C SER A 1076 -42.15 5.40 -7.64
N LEU A 1077 -41.10 5.99 -8.22
CA LEU A 1077 -41.06 6.31 -9.65
C LEU A 1077 -40.94 5.06 -10.54
N VAL A 1078 -40.35 3.98 -10.02
CA VAL A 1078 -40.21 2.73 -10.77
C VAL A 1078 -41.44 1.86 -10.53
N LYS A 1079 -42.17 1.54 -11.61
CA LYS A 1079 -43.27 0.58 -11.53
C LYS A 1079 -42.72 -0.82 -11.30
N THR A 1080 -43.20 -1.48 -10.26
CA THR A 1080 -42.99 -2.92 -10.05
C THR A 1080 -43.54 -3.69 -11.25
N VAL A 1081 -42.75 -4.65 -11.76
CA VAL A 1081 -43.15 -5.55 -12.83
C VAL A 1081 -43.23 -6.96 -12.27
N SER A 1082 -44.30 -7.69 -12.59
CA SER A 1082 -44.44 -9.10 -12.25
C SER A 1082 -44.81 -9.89 -13.51
N PRO A 1083 -44.33 -11.14 -13.66
CA PRO A 1083 -44.81 -12.03 -14.71
C PRO A 1083 -46.33 -12.22 -14.58
N PRO A 1084 -47.06 -12.37 -15.69
CA PRO A 1084 -48.48 -12.70 -15.62
C PRO A 1084 -48.67 -14.09 -15.02
N ASP A 1085 -49.68 -14.25 -14.17
CA ASP A 1085 -50.13 -15.57 -13.75
C ASP A 1085 -50.82 -16.25 -14.94
N TRP A 1086 -50.08 -17.09 -15.65
CA TRP A 1086 -50.55 -17.86 -16.80
C TRP A 1086 -51.75 -18.77 -16.49
N THR A 1087 -52.06 -19.05 -15.22
CA THR A 1087 -53.28 -19.78 -14.85
C THR A 1087 -54.55 -18.90 -14.89
N GLN A 1088 -54.38 -17.57 -14.88
CA GLN A 1088 -55.46 -16.58 -14.90
C GLN A 1088 -55.63 -15.90 -16.27
N VAL A 1089 -54.62 -15.93 -17.16
CA VAL A 1089 -54.71 -15.33 -18.50
C VAL A 1089 -55.66 -16.13 -19.40
N GLY A 1090 -56.76 -15.51 -19.82
CA GLY A 1090 -57.77 -16.16 -20.65
C GLY A 1090 -57.35 -16.32 -22.12
N THR A 1091 -57.81 -17.37 -22.81
CA THR A 1091 -57.52 -17.58 -24.25
C THR A 1091 -57.97 -16.42 -25.14
N GLN A 1092 -59.05 -15.71 -24.79
CA GLN A 1092 -59.46 -14.49 -25.50
C GLN A 1092 -58.52 -13.30 -25.26
N GLU A 1093 -57.84 -13.24 -24.12
CA GLU A 1093 -56.87 -12.20 -23.79
C GLU A 1093 -55.57 -12.44 -24.57
N VAL A 1094 -55.08 -13.69 -24.58
CA VAL A 1094 -53.97 -14.11 -25.46
C VAL A 1094 -54.29 -13.78 -26.92
N ALA A 1095 -55.50 -14.11 -27.39
CA ALA A 1095 -55.93 -13.81 -28.77
C ALA A 1095 -56.02 -12.31 -29.08
N LYS A 1096 -56.39 -11.46 -28.11
CA LYS A 1096 -56.38 -10.00 -28.25
C LYS A 1096 -54.96 -9.44 -28.32
N THR A 1097 -54.05 -9.93 -27.49
CA THR A 1097 -52.65 -9.47 -27.45
C THR A 1097 -51.86 -9.92 -28.68
N LEU A 1098 -52.19 -11.09 -29.25
CA LEU A 1098 -51.63 -11.60 -30.50
C LEU A 1098 -52.33 -11.03 -31.76
N ALA A 1099 -53.40 -10.25 -31.62
CA ALA A 1099 -54.10 -9.66 -32.75
C ALA A 1099 -53.29 -8.51 -33.35
N VAL A 1100 -52.48 -8.82 -34.36
CA VAL A 1100 -51.84 -7.81 -35.21
C VAL A 1100 -52.94 -6.95 -35.85
N PRO A 1101 -52.89 -5.60 -35.73
CA PRO A 1101 -53.85 -4.73 -36.38
C PRO A 1101 -53.83 -4.97 -37.90
N ALA A 1102 -55.00 -5.18 -38.50
CA ALA A 1102 -55.09 -5.30 -39.96
C ALA A 1102 -54.61 -4.01 -40.61
N VAL A 1103 -53.51 -4.09 -41.35
CA VAL A 1103 -52.91 -2.95 -42.07
C VAL A 1103 -53.80 -2.59 -43.25
N ASN A 1104 -54.81 -1.75 -42.98
CA ASN A 1104 -55.63 -1.11 -44.01
C ASN A 1104 -54.83 0.03 -44.68
N GLY A 1105 -53.81 -0.36 -45.43
CA GLY A 1105 -52.97 0.52 -46.24
C GLY A 1105 -52.43 -0.26 -47.43
N ALA A 1106 -52.87 0.10 -48.63
CA ALA A 1106 -52.58 -0.65 -49.84
C ALA A 1106 -51.08 -0.64 -50.17
N ILE A 1107 -50.40 -1.77 -49.97
CA ILE A 1107 -49.09 -2.05 -50.57
C ILE A 1107 -49.28 -3.23 -51.52
N SER A 1108 -49.20 -2.93 -52.81
CA SER A 1108 -49.16 -3.89 -53.90
C SER A 1108 -48.04 -4.91 -53.66
N ALA A 1109 -48.39 -6.19 -53.57
CA ALA A 1109 -47.42 -7.27 -53.51
C ALA A 1109 -46.69 -7.42 -54.86
N SER A 1110 -45.49 -6.86 -54.95
CA SER A 1110 -44.47 -7.31 -55.92
C SER A 1110 -43.46 -8.18 -55.18
N THR A 1111 -43.71 -9.49 -55.19
CA THR A 1111 -42.75 -10.52 -54.80
C THR A 1111 -41.41 -10.34 -55.51
N HIS A 1112 -40.30 -10.46 -54.78
CA HIS A 1112 -39.22 -11.40 -55.12
C HIS A 1112 -38.27 -11.64 -53.93
N HIS A 1113 -38.15 -12.93 -53.58
CA HIS A 1113 -37.14 -13.64 -52.77
C HIS A 1113 -36.37 -12.90 -51.66
#